data_AF-A0A1G2YG76-F1
#
_entry.id   AF-A0A1G2YG76-F1
#
_cell.length_a   1.000
_cell.length_b   1.000
_cell.length_c   1.000
_cell.angle_alpha   90.00
_cell.angle_beta   90.00
_cell.angle_gamma   90.00
#
_symmetry.space_group_name_H-M   'P 1'
#
loop_
_entity.id
_entity.type
_entity.pdbx_description
1 polymer ?
#
loop_
_entity_poly.entity_id
_entity_poly.type
_entity_poly.pdbx_seq_one_letter_code
_entity_poly.pdbx_strand_id
1 'polypeptide(L)'
;MKDYVVHTLFKLLTKIILLLSFSIHLSSGFCIDASASLKQMDIDGLRKVVNDLTATFGDKYTKRSEYERRIDRFGKELTNLISDISSNDPDFEKKLSQLKEDRLKLQKEVLLTNPLLINQPIIFVTRKQYRGDHHNTATFFPSYNNEHNDGFFEPGGALRKLDIVTGTVTTLLKTSGGVIRDPEVSFDGEKILFSMRRNKNDSYHIYEINADGTGLCQVTFSKCVDDIDPVYLPDDSIVFSSTREPKYCMCNKHIMCNLFKMGPNGEDIHQIGKSTLFEGHSSLLPDGRIIYDRWEYVDRNFGDAQGLWTVNPDGTDHAVYWGNNTNSPGAVLDPRAVPDSDMVVATFSSCHDRPWGAIALIDRRFGVDGKNCVIQTWPKAAINLVNVGDFDSFMAVSPKYEDPFPLNNRYFLCSRAVKGEEMGIFLVDVFGNETQIHVESPGCFDPMPLKARIRPGVKTTVRKYVLDKDLPSGKFYISNVYTGTHMKGVAPESVKYLRVVESPEKRTRTLTVWLGQGSEFPAMGWYDFNNKRILGTVPVEKDGSAYFEVPAEKFVYFQLLDENKQMIQSMRSGTIVQAGETKGCIGCHESRTDAPPVATSHQLPTALRRAPNKMNGWYGPTRTFGFLKEVQPVFTANCTSCHDFTTQGGAKADLKLSADKELTFNVAYNELWRKKYVGAIGAGPAEIQQAYSWGSHNSKLIAALKDDAHKDIHLTTEEFERIATWIDLNGPYYSEYTSAYPDNLAGRSPLNNVQLDKLGAITSCDFQKYAYCETNIGPLVIFDRPELSPCLAGLAGNSYQEALGIIHEGKKNLETNPRDDMESSIPSKDDQAREAWYQHRKEIEQQNRKALINSTKQLDK
;
A
#
# COMPACT_ATOMS: atom_id res chain seq x y z
N MET A 1 -49.16 21.06 -5.87
CA MET A 1 -49.06 22.22 -4.94
C MET A 1 -48.00 22.05 -3.84
N LYS A 2 -47.10 21.05 -3.89
CA LYS A 2 -46.02 20.85 -2.91
C LYS A 2 -44.61 21.24 -3.42
N ASP A 3 -44.43 21.49 -4.72
CA ASP A 3 -43.14 21.94 -5.28
C ASP A 3 -42.93 23.46 -5.27
N TYR A 4 -43.94 24.23 -4.85
CA TYR A 4 -43.88 25.70 -4.84
C TYR A 4 -43.27 26.28 -3.54
N VAL A 5 -43.21 25.51 -2.45
CA VAL A 5 -42.71 26.00 -1.15
C VAL A 5 -41.19 25.87 -1.03
N VAL A 6 -40.60 24.81 -1.58
CA VAL A 6 -39.14 24.57 -1.53
C VAL A 6 -38.40 25.50 -2.50
N HIS A 7 -38.98 25.81 -3.66
CA HIS A 7 -38.41 26.78 -4.60
C HIS A 7 -38.49 28.23 -4.09
N THR A 8 -39.41 28.50 -3.14
CA THR A 8 -39.56 29.83 -2.52
C THR A 8 -38.57 30.03 -1.37
N LEU A 9 -38.28 29.00 -0.57
CA LEU A 9 -37.26 29.04 0.49
C LEU A 9 -35.83 29.19 -0.06
N PHE A 10 -35.51 28.53 -1.18
CA PHE A 10 -34.20 28.67 -1.80
C PHE A 10 -33.99 30.06 -2.41
N LYS A 11 -35.01 30.62 -3.09
CA LYS A 11 -34.99 32.02 -3.59
C LYS A 11 -34.97 33.05 -2.45
N LEU A 12 -35.53 32.72 -1.28
CA LEU A 12 -35.45 33.56 -0.09
C LEU A 12 -34.03 33.55 0.50
N LEU A 13 -33.37 32.38 0.59
CA LEU A 13 -31.97 32.28 1.01
C LEU A 13 -31.02 33.01 0.05
N THR A 14 -31.22 32.89 -1.27
CA THR A 14 -30.38 33.61 -2.25
C THR A 14 -30.64 35.12 -2.23
N LYS A 15 -31.88 35.56 -1.99
CA LYS A 15 -32.21 36.98 -1.79
C LYS A 15 -31.66 37.54 -0.47
N ILE A 16 -31.63 36.75 0.61
CA ILE A 16 -31.05 37.14 1.90
C ILE A 16 -29.52 37.29 1.79
N ILE A 17 -28.85 36.42 1.02
CA ILE A 17 -27.40 36.56 0.73
C ILE A 17 -27.12 37.83 -0.09
N LEU A 18 -27.97 38.17 -1.07
CA LEU A 18 -27.85 39.43 -1.83
C LEU A 18 -28.21 40.68 -1.00
N LEU A 19 -29.12 40.57 -0.02
CA LEU A 19 -29.49 41.66 0.89
C LEU A 19 -28.43 41.91 1.97
N LEU A 20 -27.74 40.86 2.45
CA LEU A 20 -26.61 40.96 3.38
C LEU A 20 -25.39 41.68 2.77
N SER A 21 -25.23 41.67 1.43
CA SER A 21 -24.18 42.42 0.74
C SER A 21 -24.48 43.92 0.54
N PHE A 22 -25.69 44.41 0.86
CA PHE A 22 -26.09 45.78 0.52
C PHE A 22 -26.44 46.70 1.71
N SER A 23 -26.37 46.24 2.95
CA SER A 23 -26.68 47.08 4.11
C SER A 23 -25.72 46.86 5.29
N ILE A 24 -24.88 47.89 5.52
CA ILE A 24 -24.31 48.33 6.81
C ILE A 24 -22.98 47.69 7.26
N HIS A 25 -22.04 48.59 7.55
CA HIS A 25 -20.79 48.39 8.30
C HIS A 25 -21.03 47.79 9.69
N LEU A 26 -21.22 46.47 9.76
CA LEU A 26 -20.97 45.64 10.94
C LEU A 26 -19.98 44.55 10.52
N SER A 27 -19.06 44.23 11.42
CA SER A 27 -17.87 43.40 11.24
C SER A 27 -18.08 42.23 10.26
N SER A 28 -17.41 42.28 9.10
CA SER A 28 -17.47 41.23 8.07
C SER A 28 -17.15 39.82 8.59
N GLY A 29 -16.46 39.69 9.73
CA GLY A 29 -16.20 38.41 10.39
C GLY A 29 -17.44 37.79 11.08
N PHE A 30 -18.30 38.58 11.72
CA PHE A 30 -19.40 38.04 12.53
C PHE A 30 -20.53 37.42 11.68
N CYS A 31 -20.90 38.08 10.58
CA CYS A 31 -21.94 37.57 9.68
C CYS A 31 -21.52 36.30 8.92
N ILE A 32 -20.22 36.13 8.63
CA ILE A 32 -19.68 34.94 7.97
C ILE A 32 -19.73 33.73 8.91
N ASP A 33 -19.31 33.89 10.18
CA ASP A 33 -19.35 32.83 11.19
C ASP A 33 -20.78 32.41 11.57
N ALA A 34 -21.71 33.36 11.64
CA ALA A 34 -23.13 33.08 11.89
C ALA A 34 -23.75 32.28 10.72
N SER A 35 -23.45 32.63 9.47
CA SER A 35 -23.95 31.91 8.29
C SER A 35 -23.46 30.46 8.21
N ALA A 36 -22.17 30.24 8.51
CA ALA A 36 -21.59 28.90 8.58
C ALA A 36 -22.21 28.07 9.72
N SER A 37 -22.38 28.68 10.90
CA SER A 37 -23.04 28.06 12.06
C SER A 37 -24.49 27.65 11.78
N LEU A 38 -25.25 28.48 11.05
CA LEU A 38 -26.65 28.20 10.72
C LEU A 38 -26.80 27.06 9.70
N LYS A 39 -25.86 26.92 8.75
CA LYS A 39 -25.83 25.76 7.83
C LYS A 39 -25.64 24.42 8.57
N GLN A 40 -24.95 24.42 9.71
CA GLN A 40 -24.80 23.23 10.55
C GLN A 40 -26.07 22.86 11.33
N MET A 41 -27.08 23.74 11.36
CA MET A 41 -28.38 23.50 12.01
C MET A 41 -29.44 22.97 11.04
N ASP A 42 -29.04 22.55 9.84
CA ASP A 42 -29.94 21.96 8.87
C ASP A 42 -30.67 20.74 9.47
N ILE A 43 -32.00 20.75 9.37
CA ILE A 43 -32.89 19.70 9.86
C ILE A 43 -33.29 18.71 8.76
N ASP A 44 -32.99 19.00 7.50
CA ASP A 44 -33.37 18.13 6.39
C ASP A 44 -32.72 16.75 6.50
N GLY A 45 -31.47 16.70 6.97
CA GLY A 45 -30.78 15.46 7.30
C GLY A 45 -31.52 14.63 8.34
N LEU A 46 -31.98 15.24 9.44
CA LEU A 46 -32.75 14.55 10.49
C LEU A 46 -34.13 14.09 10.00
N ARG A 47 -34.79 14.92 9.19
CA ARG A 47 -36.08 14.57 8.59
C ARG A 47 -35.93 13.36 7.67
N LYS A 48 -34.85 13.29 6.88
CA LYS A 48 -34.53 12.13 6.04
C LYS A 48 -34.31 10.86 6.87
N VAL A 49 -33.60 10.94 8.00
CA VAL A 49 -33.44 9.81 8.93
C VAL A 49 -34.79 9.31 9.46
N VAL A 50 -35.63 10.21 9.98
CA VAL A 50 -36.95 9.82 10.51
C VAL A 50 -37.81 9.17 9.42
N ASN A 51 -37.82 9.73 8.22
CA ASN A 51 -38.57 9.17 7.08
C ASN A 51 -38.01 7.81 6.66
N ASP A 52 -36.69 7.66 6.62
CA ASP A 52 -36.04 6.40 6.24
C ASP A 52 -36.30 5.28 7.25
N LEU A 53 -36.05 5.53 8.54
CA LEU A 53 -36.29 4.57 9.61
C LEU A 53 -37.76 4.19 9.68
N THR A 54 -38.66 5.15 9.46
CA THR A 54 -40.10 4.88 9.33
C THR A 54 -40.41 3.97 8.16
N ALA A 55 -39.87 4.27 6.97
CA ALA A 55 -40.15 3.48 5.77
C ALA A 55 -39.61 2.06 5.90
N THR A 56 -38.46 1.90 6.57
CA THR A 56 -37.78 0.61 6.75
C THR A 56 -38.39 -0.23 7.88
N PHE A 57 -38.76 0.39 9.00
CA PHE A 57 -39.15 -0.34 10.22
C PHE A 57 -40.61 -0.17 10.64
N GLY A 58 -41.35 0.76 10.04
CA GLY A 58 -42.76 1.02 10.37
C GLY A 58 -42.97 1.25 11.86
N ASP A 59 -43.90 0.50 12.45
CA ASP A 59 -44.28 0.60 13.86
C ASP A 59 -43.15 0.26 14.84
N LYS A 60 -42.08 -0.41 14.38
CA LYS A 60 -40.90 -0.67 15.21
C LYS A 60 -40.09 0.60 15.50
N TYR A 61 -40.27 1.67 14.74
CA TYR A 61 -39.71 3.00 15.03
C TYR A 61 -40.71 3.86 15.82
N THR A 62 -40.85 3.52 17.10
CA THR A 62 -42.00 3.90 17.96
C THR A 62 -42.16 5.39 18.23
N LYS A 63 -41.11 6.21 18.07
CA LYS A 63 -41.12 7.65 18.41
C LYS A 63 -41.29 8.60 17.22
N ARG A 64 -41.58 8.08 16.02
CA ARG A 64 -41.72 8.87 14.78
C ARG A 64 -42.51 10.17 14.96
N SER A 65 -43.77 10.10 15.40
CA SER A 65 -44.65 11.28 15.48
C SER A 65 -44.21 12.30 16.53
N GLU A 66 -43.44 11.87 17.53
CA GLU A 66 -42.79 12.78 18.47
C GLU A 66 -41.65 13.53 17.78
N TYR A 67 -40.78 12.81 17.08
CA TYR A 67 -39.63 13.38 16.40
C TYR A 67 -40.03 14.31 15.25
N GLU A 68 -41.02 13.95 14.42
CA GLU A 68 -41.54 14.83 13.38
C GLU A 68 -42.01 16.18 13.95
N ARG A 69 -42.78 16.16 15.06
CA ARG A 69 -43.25 17.37 15.73
C ARG A 69 -42.10 18.21 16.31
N ARG A 70 -41.08 17.57 16.86
CA ARG A 70 -39.91 18.25 17.45
C ARG A 70 -39.01 18.85 16.38
N ILE A 71 -38.80 18.15 15.26
CA ILE A 71 -38.09 18.66 14.09
C ILE A 71 -38.83 19.88 13.50
N ASP A 72 -40.15 19.81 13.35
CA ASP A 72 -40.95 20.94 12.85
C ASP A 72 -40.91 22.14 13.81
N ARG A 73 -40.93 21.90 15.13
CA ARG A 73 -40.76 22.95 16.14
C ARG A 73 -39.39 23.61 16.02
N PHE A 74 -38.34 22.81 15.99
CA PHE A 74 -36.96 23.30 15.85
C PHE A 74 -36.80 24.15 14.57
N GLY A 75 -37.37 23.71 13.44
CA GLY A 75 -37.33 24.48 12.20
C GLY A 75 -37.99 25.86 12.31
N LYS A 76 -39.07 25.98 13.09
CA LYS A 76 -39.70 27.28 13.39
C LYS A 76 -38.82 28.14 14.28
N GLU A 77 -38.23 27.57 15.33
CA GLU A 77 -37.31 28.26 16.25
C GLU A 77 -36.08 28.79 15.49
N LEU A 78 -35.50 27.99 14.60
CA LEU A 78 -34.40 28.40 13.73
C LEU A 78 -34.81 29.55 12.80
N THR A 79 -36.00 29.49 12.20
CA THR A 79 -36.53 30.56 11.33
C THR A 79 -36.73 31.88 12.09
N ASN A 80 -37.23 31.79 13.33
CA ASN A 80 -37.39 32.95 14.20
C ASN A 80 -36.01 33.54 14.57
N LEU A 81 -35.06 32.69 14.96
CA LEU A 81 -33.70 33.12 15.30
C LEU A 81 -32.98 33.80 14.12
N ILE A 82 -33.18 33.31 12.89
CA ILE A 82 -32.66 33.95 11.68
C ILE A 82 -33.30 35.35 11.48
N SER A 83 -34.57 35.51 11.83
CA SER A 83 -35.25 36.81 11.77
C SER A 83 -34.71 37.78 12.82
N ASP A 84 -34.32 37.29 14.01
CA ASP A 84 -33.72 38.07 15.09
C ASP A 84 -32.34 38.66 14.73
N ILE A 85 -31.63 38.08 13.75
CA ILE A 85 -30.38 38.67 13.20
C ILE A 85 -30.64 40.07 12.63
N SER A 86 -31.81 40.25 12.00
CA SER A 86 -32.17 41.53 11.38
C SER A 86 -32.61 42.58 12.40
N SER A 87 -32.92 42.18 13.64
CA SER A 87 -33.37 43.07 14.72
C SER A 87 -32.29 43.40 15.75
N ASN A 88 -31.06 42.88 15.58
CA ASN A 88 -29.90 43.14 16.44
C ASN A 88 -30.13 42.77 17.91
N ASP A 89 -30.75 41.60 18.14
CA ASP A 89 -31.10 41.09 19.47
C ASP A 89 -29.84 40.80 20.33
N PRO A 90 -29.71 41.42 21.52
CA PRO A 90 -28.56 41.21 22.41
C PRO A 90 -28.43 39.77 22.95
N ASP A 91 -29.50 38.97 22.93
CA ASP A 91 -29.48 37.57 23.41
C ASP A 91 -29.20 36.54 22.30
N PHE A 92 -28.96 36.99 21.06
CA PHE A 92 -28.81 36.12 19.89
C PHE A 92 -27.80 34.98 20.09
N GLU A 93 -26.59 35.28 20.56
CA GLU A 93 -25.53 34.27 20.75
C GLU A 93 -25.90 33.19 21.77
N LYS A 94 -26.60 33.58 22.84
CA LYS A 94 -27.09 32.64 23.86
C LYS A 94 -28.19 31.74 23.29
N LYS A 95 -29.15 32.32 22.55
CA LYS A 95 -30.21 31.57 21.86
C LYS A 95 -29.63 30.61 20.82
N LEU A 96 -28.64 31.07 20.05
CA LEU A 96 -27.92 30.26 19.06
C LEU A 96 -27.22 29.06 19.70
N SER A 97 -26.54 29.28 20.84
CA SER A 97 -25.85 28.24 21.58
C SER A 97 -26.83 27.21 22.15
N GLN A 98 -27.93 27.66 22.77
CA GLN A 98 -28.98 26.75 23.27
C GLN A 98 -29.60 25.93 22.12
N LEU A 99 -29.91 26.58 21.00
CA LEU A 99 -30.50 25.89 19.85
C LEU A 99 -29.53 24.87 19.25
N LYS A 100 -28.22 25.13 19.24
CA LYS A 100 -27.19 24.13 18.86
C LYS A 100 -27.24 22.90 19.77
N GLU A 101 -27.29 23.10 21.08
CA GLU A 101 -27.39 22.01 22.06
C GLU A 101 -28.68 21.20 21.89
N ASP A 102 -29.81 21.87 21.73
CA ASP A 102 -31.12 21.24 21.53
C ASP A 102 -31.16 20.44 20.22
N ARG A 103 -30.53 20.95 19.15
CA ARG A 103 -30.33 20.20 17.91
C ARG A 103 -29.54 18.93 18.21
N LEU A 104 -28.35 19.04 18.80
CA LEU A 104 -27.47 17.89 19.01
C LEU A 104 -28.15 16.83 19.88
N LYS A 105 -28.90 17.25 20.89
CA LYS A 105 -29.72 16.36 21.72
C LYS A 105 -30.81 15.66 20.91
N LEU A 106 -31.58 16.41 20.10
CA LEU A 106 -32.61 15.82 19.22
C LEU A 106 -32.00 14.84 18.22
N GLN A 107 -30.86 15.19 17.60
CA GLN A 107 -30.14 14.30 16.69
C GLN A 107 -29.75 12.99 17.40
N LYS A 108 -29.14 13.10 18.58
CA LYS A 108 -28.73 11.93 19.37
C LYS A 108 -29.94 11.04 19.68
N GLU A 109 -31.06 11.62 20.10
CA GLU A 109 -32.28 10.85 20.39
C GLU A 109 -32.87 10.17 19.14
N VAL A 110 -32.91 10.87 18.01
CA VAL A 110 -33.42 10.33 16.73
C VAL A 110 -32.57 9.15 16.24
N LEU A 111 -31.25 9.29 16.30
CA LEU A 111 -30.31 8.28 15.81
C LEU A 111 -30.15 7.10 16.77
N LEU A 112 -30.13 7.33 18.09
CA LEU A 112 -30.02 6.27 19.09
C LEU A 112 -31.34 5.52 19.36
N THR A 113 -32.40 5.83 18.62
CA THR A 113 -33.61 5.00 18.53
C THR A 113 -33.67 4.18 17.24
N ASN A 114 -32.61 4.17 16.44
CA ASN A 114 -32.50 3.37 15.23
C ASN A 114 -32.60 1.86 15.57
N PRO A 115 -33.59 1.12 15.04
CA PRO A 115 -33.73 -0.32 15.25
C PRO A 115 -32.54 -1.15 14.77
N LEU A 116 -31.69 -0.62 13.88
CA LEU A 116 -30.42 -1.24 13.50
C LEU A 116 -29.37 -1.21 14.61
N LEU A 117 -29.54 -0.38 15.64
CA LEU A 117 -28.63 -0.26 16.78
C LEU A 117 -29.19 -0.90 18.05
N ILE A 118 -30.44 -0.60 18.39
CA ILE A 118 -30.99 -0.90 19.73
C ILE A 118 -31.42 -2.35 19.92
N ASN A 119 -31.51 -3.14 18.85
CA ASN A 119 -31.99 -4.53 18.91
C ASN A 119 -30.88 -5.54 19.20
N GLN A 120 -29.62 -5.09 19.29
CA GLN A 120 -28.51 -5.97 19.59
C GLN A 120 -27.39 -5.19 20.31
N PRO A 121 -26.56 -5.87 21.13
CA PRO A 121 -25.36 -5.25 21.66
C PRO A 121 -24.34 -4.93 20.57
N ILE A 122 -23.49 -3.95 20.84
CA ILE A 122 -22.31 -3.63 20.02
C ILE A 122 -21.07 -4.13 20.75
N ILE A 123 -20.23 -4.92 20.08
CA ILE A 123 -18.88 -5.20 20.58
C ILE A 123 -17.92 -4.12 20.11
N PHE A 124 -16.88 -3.88 20.92
CA PHE A 124 -15.80 -2.95 20.61
C PHE A 124 -14.57 -3.30 21.44
N VAL A 125 -13.42 -2.76 21.04
CA VAL A 125 -12.17 -2.87 21.77
C VAL A 125 -11.86 -1.56 22.46
N THR A 126 -11.30 -1.63 23.67
CA THR A 126 -10.60 -0.49 24.26
C THR A 126 -9.10 -0.70 24.28
N ARG A 127 -8.34 0.28 23.80
CA ARG A 127 -6.87 0.35 23.85
C ARG A 127 -6.42 1.80 23.74
N LYS A 128 -5.13 2.07 23.92
CA LYS A 128 -4.60 3.37 23.49
C LYS A 128 -4.58 3.41 21.96
N GLN A 129 -4.66 4.62 21.39
CA GLN A 129 -4.28 4.78 19.99
C GLN A 129 -2.81 4.35 19.82
N TYR A 130 -2.47 3.75 18.68
CA TYR A 130 -1.10 3.32 18.39
C TYR A 130 -0.14 4.50 18.53
N ARG A 131 1.10 4.23 18.92
CA ARG A 131 2.13 5.28 18.91
C ARG A 131 2.36 5.72 17.46
N GLY A 132 2.52 7.02 17.25
CA GLY A 132 2.88 7.55 15.93
C GLY A 132 4.20 6.94 15.46
N ASP A 133 4.21 6.51 14.21
CA ASP A 133 5.32 5.85 13.53
C ASP A 133 5.43 6.40 12.09
N HIS A 134 6.42 5.97 11.32
CA HIS A 134 6.62 6.37 9.94
C HIS A 134 5.58 5.81 8.97
N HIS A 135 4.95 4.65 9.21
CA HIS A 135 3.94 4.10 8.28
C HIS A 135 2.64 3.66 8.98
N ASN A 136 1.51 3.75 8.28
CA ASN A 136 0.20 3.29 8.76
C ASN A 136 0.15 1.78 9.09
N THR A 137 1.08 1.00 8.55
CA THR A 137 1.19 -0.44 8.80
C THR A 137 1.86 -0.77 10.14
N ALA A 138 2.42 0.20 10.87
CA ALA A 138 3.18 -0.05 12.11
C ALA A 138 2.29 -0.32 13.34
N THR A 139 1.34 -1.25 13.21
CA THR A 139 0.34 -1.59 14.25
C THR A 139 0.53 -2.99 14.85
N PHE A 140 1.62 -3.66 14.46
CA PHE A 140 2.02 -4.98 14.94
C PHE A 140 3.51 -4.99 15.28
N PHE A 141 3.89 -5.87 16.20
CA PHE A 141 5.07 -5.81 17.05
C PHE A 141 5.65 -7.21 17.30
N PRO A 142 6.14 -7.92 16.27
CA PRO A 142 6.61 -9.29 16.42
C PRO A 142 7.82 -9.30 17.34
N SER A 143 7.83 -10.22 18.31
CA SER A 143 8.87 -10.25 19.36
C SER A 143 10.22 -10.83 18.91
N TYR A 144 10.48 -10.86 17.60
CA TYR A 144 11.75 -11.34 17.06
C TYR A 144 12.89 -10.34 17.34
N ASN A 145 14.09 -10.86 17.56
CA ASN A 145 15.27 -10.09 18.02
C ASN A 145 15.46 -8.75 17.31
N ASN A 146 15.32 -7.65 18.06
CA ASN A 146 15.52 -6.27 17.61
C ASN A 146 14.65 -5.87 16.42
N GLU A 147 13.42 -6.41 16.29
CA GLU A 147 12.50 -5.92 15.28
C GLU A 147 12.10 -4.47 15.51
N HIS A 148 12.09 -3.70 14.42
CA HIS A 148 11.93 -2.25 14.49
C HIS A 148 10.62 -1.85 15.18
N ASN A 149 9.53 -2.50 14.79
CA ASN A 149 8.21 -2.18 15.28
C ASN A 149 8.05 -2.46 16.79
N ASP A 150 8.72 -3.48 17.35
CA ASP A 150 8.49 -3.91 18.74
C ASP A 150 8.79 -2.80 19.79
N GLY A 151 9.66 -1.85 19.45
CA GLY A 151 9.96 -0.67 20.26
C GLY A 151 8.78 0.29 20.50
N PHE A 152 7.69 0.14 19.74
CA PHE A 152 6.52 1.04 19.75
C PHE A 152 5.30 0.45 20.48
N PHE A 153 5.41 -0.78 21.01
CA PHE A 153 4.30 -1.43 21.70
C PHE A 153 3.88 -0.71 22.99
N GLU A 154 2.58 -0.44 23.12
CA GLU A 154 1.95 0.06 24.35
C GLU A 154 0.92 -0.94 24.88
N PRO A 155 0.99 -1.33 26.16
CA PRO A 155 0.08 -2.32 26.73
C PRO A 155 -1.24 -1.69 27.23
N GLY A 156 -2.22 -2.55 27.41
CA GLY A 156 -3.54 -2.26 27.95
C GLY A 156 -4.62 -2.40 26.89
N GLY A 157 -5.54 -3.35 27.11
CA GLY A 157 -6.74 -3.42 26.28
C GLY A 157 -7.84 -4.31 26.84
N ALA A 158 -9.04 -4.19 26.27
CA ALA A 158 -10.18 -5.03 26.63
C ALA A 158 -11.12 -5.21 25.44
N LEU A 159 -11.72 -6.40 25.33
CA LEU A 159 -12.87 -6.68 24.49
C LEU A 159 -14.14 -6.45 25.31
N ARG A 160 -15.07 -5.66 24.77
CA ARG A 160 -16.25 -5.19 25.49
C ARG A 160 -17.52 -5.34 24.68
N LYS A 161 -18.64 -5.28 25.40
CA LYS A 161 -20.00 -5.33 24.87
C LYS A 161 -20.80 -4.17 25.45
N LEU A 162 -21.42 -3.37 24.60
CA LEU A 162 -22.27 -2.23 24.96
C LEU A 162 -23.73 -2.54 24.60
N ASP A 163 -24.61 -2.41 25.59
CA ASP A 163 -26.06 -2.33 25.39
C ASP A 163 -26.45 -0.85 25.20
N ILE A 164 -26.94 -0.50 24.01
CA ILE A 164 -27.23 0.90 23.63
C ILE A 164 -28.43 1.46 24.40
N VAL A 165 -29.40 0.62 24.73
CA VAL A 165 -30.66 1.06 25.37
C VAL A 165 -30.42 1.44 26.83
N THR A 166 -29.65 0.62 27.54
CA THR A 166 -29.33 0.82 28.96
C THR A 166 -28.07 1.63 29.18
N GLY A 167 -27.18 1.70 28.19
CA GLY A 167 -25.82 2.25 28.32
C GLY A 167 -24.86 1.33 29.09
N THR A 168 -25.24 0.07 29.33
CA THR A 168 -24.43 -0.86 30.13
C THR A 168 -23.26 -1.39 29.32
N VAL A 169 -22.05 -1.26 29.86
CA VAL A 169 -20.82 -1.83 29.29
C VAL A 169 -20.41 -3.07 30.09
N THR A 170 -20.29 -4.20 29.39
CA THR A 170 -19.80 -5.47 29.94
C THR A 170 -18.39 -5.76 29.39
N THR A 171 -17.48 -6.19 30.26
CA THR A 171 -16.13 -6.63 29.84
C THR A 171 -16.15 -8.12 29.55
N LEU A 172 -15.81 -8.53 28.33
CA LEU A 172 -15.72 -9.95 27.94
C LEU A 172 -14.32 -10.50 28.22
N LEU A 173 -13.28 -9.70 27.92
CA LEU A 173 -11.89 -10.04 28.17
C LEU A 173 -11.10 -8.77 28.45
N LYS A 174 -10.12 -8.82 29.37
CA LYS A 174 -9.24 -7.70 29.68
C LYS A 174 -7.80 -8.16 29.84
N THR A 175 -6.88 -7.37 29.31
CA THR A 175 -5.43 -7.55 29.49
C THR A 175 -4.79 -6.24 29.95
N SER A 176 -3.94 -6.32 30.98
CA SER A 176 -3.18 -5.18 31.50
C SER A 176 -1.79 -5.07 30.89
N GLY A 177 -1.17 -6.20 30.54
CA GLY A 177 0.17 -6.26 29.93
C GLY A 177 0.16 -6.32 28.40
N GLY A 178 -0.99 -6.62 27.80
CA GLY A 178 -1.16 -6.93 26.39
C GLY A 178 -2.12 -5.99 25.65
N VAL A 179 -2.45 -6.33 24.41
CA VAL A 179 -3.45 -5.60 23.58
C VAL A 179 -4.34 -6.62 22.88
N ILE A 180 -5.63 -6.30 22.80
CA ILE A 180 -6.65 -7.01 21.99
C ILE A 180 -7.00 -6.06 20.83
N ARG A 181 -7.27 -6.59 19.63
CA ARG A 181 -7.65 -5.83 18.43
C ARG A 181 -8.40 -6.72 17.42
N ASP A 182 -8.99 -6.09 16.41
CA ASP A 182 -9.60 -6.72 15.23
C ASP A 182 -10.67 -7.80 15.56
N PRO A 183 -11.69 -7.50 16.39
CA PRO A 183 -12.76 -8.46 16.65
C PRO A 183 -13.62 -8.71 15.40
N GLU A 184 -13.93 -9.97 15.14
CA GLU A 184 -14.85 -10.40 14.08
C GLU A 184 -15.90 -11.36 14.65
N VAL A 185 -17.18 -11.02 14.47
CA VAL A 185 -18.29 -11.88 14.91
C VAL A 185 -18.55 -12.99 13.88
N SER A 186 -18.69 -14.20 14.39
CA SER A 186 -19.11 -15.40 13.64
C SER A 186 -20.46 -15.21 12.94
N PHE A 187 -20.76 -16.05 11.93
CA PHE A 187 -22.00 -15.91 11.16
C PHE A 187 -23.27 -16.15 11.97
N ASP A 188 -23.22 -17.02 12.98
CA ASP A 188 -24.33 -17.29 13.91
C ASP A 188 -24.42 -16.26 15.04
N GLY A 189 -23.36 -15.48 15.28
CA GLY A 189 -23.30 -14.49 16.36
C GLY A 189 -22.93 -15.07 17.72
N GLU A 190 -22.53 -16.33 17.80
CA GLU A 190 -22.26 -17.02 19.07
C GLU A 190 -20.80 -16.92 19.52
N LYS A 191 -19.89 -16.59 18.60
CA LYS A 191 -18.45 -16.48 18.85
C LYS A 191 -17.82 -15.23 18.24
N ILE A 192 -16.66 -14.85 18.77
CA ILE A 192 -15.86 -13.70 18.37
C ILE A 192 -14.40 -14.16 18.15
N LEU A 193 -13.88 -13.98 16.93
CA LEU A 193 -12.44 -14.05 16.65
C LEU A 193 -11.79 -12.70 16.94
N PHE A 194 -10.53 -12.70 17.35
CA PHE A 194 -9.75 -11.47 17.55
C PHE A 194 -8.26 -11.76 17.61
N SER A 195 -7.45 -10.72 17.41
CA SER A 195 -6.00 -10.77 17.61
C SER A 195 -5.65 -10.33 19.02
N MET A 196 -4.77 -11.06 19.71
CA MET A 196 -4.29 -10.67 21.03
C MET A 196 -2.81 -10.95 21.21
N ARG A 197 -2.10 -9.92 21.70
CA ARG A 197 -0.74 -10.03 22.25
C ARG A 197 -0.86 -9.97 23.77
N ARG A 198 -0.39 -10.97 24.50
CA ARG A 198 -0.60 -11.01 25.96
C ARG A 198 0.32 -10.08 26.75
N ASN A 199 1.54 -9.87 26.25
CA ASN A 199 2.52 -8.95 26.84
C ASN A 199 3.65 -8.58 25.85
N LYS A 200 4.55 -7.67 26.26
CA LYS A 200 5.69 -7.20 25.44
C LYS A 200 6.67 -8.30 25.01
N ASN A 201 6.73 -9.45 25.69
CA ASN A 201 7.61 -10.55 25.28
C ASN A 201 6.88 -11.59 24.40
N ASP A 202 5.59 -11.38 24.12
CA ASP A 202 4.74 -12.24 23.30
C ASP A 202 4.61 -11.68 21.87
N SER A 203 4.00 -12.42 20.96
CA SER A 203 3.56 -11.93 19.64
C SER A 203 2.02 -11.88 19.59
N TYR A 204 1.44 -11.26 18.56
CA TYR A 204 0.00 -11.36 18.31
C TYR A 204 -0.36 -12.76 17.82
N HIS A 205 -1.36 -13.35 18.46
CA HIS A 205 -1.98 -14.60 18.03
C HIS A 205 -3.48 -14.43 17.84
N ILE A 206 -4.07 -15.33 17.07
CA ILE A 206 -5.52 -15.39 16.88
C ILE A 206 -6.14 -16.15 18.04
N TYR A 207 -7.24 -15.61 18.57
CA TYR A 207 -8.06 -16.21 19.62
C TYR A 207 -9.52 -16.23 19.21
N GLU A 208 -10.26 -17.16 19.80
CA GLU A 208 -11.72 -17.25 19.73
C GLU A 208 -12.30 -17.21 21.15
N ILE A 209 -13.45 -16.56 21.33
CA ILE A 209 -14.20 -16.53 22.60
C ILE A 209 -15.71 -16.58 22.30
N ASN A 210 -16.49 -17.15 23.22
CA ASN A 210 -17.95 -17.11 23.11
C ASN A 210 -18.47 -15.67 23.30
N ALA A 211 -19.64 -15.36 22.73
CA ALA A 211 -20.31 -14.07 22.81
C ALA A 211 -20.70 -13.64 24.24
N ASP A 212 -20.70 -14.59 25.19
CA ASP A 212 -20.91 -14.35 26.61
C ASP A 212 -19.61 -14.10 27.41
N GLY A 213 -18.44 -14.23 26.75
CA GLY A 213 -17.11 -14.07 27.37
C GLY A 213 -16.50 -15.35 27.92
N THR A 214 -17.15 -16.51 27.76
CA THR A 214 -16.61 -17.81 28.16
C THR A 214 -15.82 -18.48 27.04
N GLY A 215 -15.14 -19.59 27.33
CA GLY A 215 -14.57 -20.45 26.29
C GLY A 215 -13.37 -19.89 25.53
N LEU A 216 -12.61 -18.95 26.11
CA LEU A 216 -11.41 -18.38 25.50
C LEU A 216 -10.44 -19.47 25.01
N CYS A 217 -10.13 -19.46 23.72
CA CYS A 217 -9.24 -20.41 23.06
C CYS A 217 -8.21 -19.68 22.20
N GLN A 218 -6.94 -20.08 22.29
CA GLN A 218 -5.89 -19.63 21.37
C GLN A 218 -5.86 -20.55 20.14
N VAL A 219 -5.78 -19.96 18.94
CA VAL A 219 -5.86 -20.68 17.66
C VAL A 219 -4.49 -20.80 17.00
N THR A 220 -3.63 -19.77 17.08
CA THR A 220 -2.25 -19.80 16.55
C THR A 220 -1.20 -19.69 17.65
N PHE A 221 0.00 -20.25 17.47
CA PHE A 221 1.03 -20.34 18.53
C PHE A 221 2.46 -20.07 18.06
N SER A 222 2.69 -19.77 16.77
CA SER A 222 4.04 -19.52 16.25
C SER A 222 4.73 -18.33 16.93
N LYS A 223 5.83 -18.56 17.64
CA LYS A 223 6.62 -17.49 18.27
C LYS A 223 7.22 -16.53 17.22
N CYS A 224 7.49 -15.29 17.64
CA CYS A 224 8.20 -14.28 16.83
C CYS A 224 7.48 -13.93 15.52
N VAL A 225 6.17 -14.15 15.48
CA VAL A 225 5.29 -13.97 14.33
C VAL A 225 4.02 -13.35 14.85
N ASP A 226 3.57 -12.28 14.20
CA ASP A 226 2.27 -11.70 14.48
C ASP A 226 1.24 -12.21 13.49
N ASP A 227 0.13 -12.72 14.00
CA ASP A 227 -1.09 -13.05 13.27
C ASP A 227 -2.20 -12.07 13.69
N ILE A 228 -2.71 -11.29 12.74
CA ILE A 228 -3.67 -10.19 12.96
C ILE A 228 -4.81 -10.19 11.93
N ASP A 229 -5.81 -9.33 12.11
CA ASP A 229 -6.97 -9.14 11.22
C ASP A 229 -7.73 -10.44 10.84
N PRO A 230 -8.12 -11.31 11.79
CA PRO A 230 -8.76 -12.58 11.48
C PRO A 230 -10.20 -12.40 10.96
N VAL A 231 -10.57 -13.18 9.94
CA VAL A 231 -11.92 -13.20 9.37
C VAL A 231 -12.39 -14.64 9.17
N TYR A 232 -13.62 -14.93 9.59
CA TYR A 232 -14.30 -16.19 9.27
C TYR A 232 -14.62 -16.28 7.79
N LEU A 233 -14.29 -17.40 7.15
CA LEU A 233 -14.70 -17.74 5.79
C LEU A 233 -15.98 -18.60 5.80
N PRO A 234 -16.73 -18.65 4.68
CA PRO A 234 -18.01 -19.37 4.63
C PRO A 234 -17.94 -20.88 4.89
N ASP A 235 -16.76 -21.48 4.73
CA ASP A 235 -16.43 -22.89 5.01
C ASP A 235 -15.90 -23.11 6.45
N ASP A 236 -16.09 -22.12 7.34
CA ASP A 236 -15.59 -22.06 8.72
C ASP A 236 -14.05 -21.99 8.86
N SER A 237 -13.32 -21.97 7.75
CA SER A 237 -11.90 -21.66 7.76
C SER A 237 -11.65 -20.19 8.12
N ILE A 238 -10.40 -19.83 8.41
CA ILE A 238 -10.03 -18.48 8.85
C ILE A 238 -8.97 -17.92 7.90
N VAL A 239 -9.17 -16.67 7.46
CA VAL A 239 -8.13 -15.88 6.78
C VAL A 239 -7.62 -14.80 7.74
N PHE A 240 -6.34 -14.46 7.65
CA PHE A 240 -5.69 -13.47 8.51
C PHE A 240 -4.43 -12.91 7.85
N SER A 241 -3.96 -11.76 8.34
CA SER A 241 -2.70 -11.14 7.95
C SER A 241 -1.57 -11.64 8.84
N SER A 242 -0.40 -11.96 8.30
CA SER A 242 0.68 -12.51 9.11
C SER A 242 2.09 -12.22 8.62
N THR A 243 3.02 -12.06 9.59
CA THR A 243 4.47 -11.90 9.35
C THR A 243 5.21 -13.25 9.20
N ARG A 244 4.49 -14.35 8.97
CA ARG A 244 5.05 -15.71 8.79
C ARG A 244 6.06 -15.82 7.66
N GLU A 245 5.92 -15.00 6.63
CA GLU A 245 6.95 -14.76 5.60
C GLU A 245 7.71 -13.49 6.00
N PRO A 246 8.89 -13.61 6.64
CA PRO A 246 9.59 -12.47 7.20
C PRO A 246 10.23 -11.64 6.08
N LYS A 247 9.53 -10.58 5.68
CA LYS A 247 9.96 -9.61 4.67
C LYS A 247 9.73 -8.18 5.15
N TYR A 248 10.44 -7.25 4.56
CA TYR A 248 10.49 -5.86 4.98
C TYR A 248 10.02 -4.90 3.90
N CYS A 249 9.54 -3.73 4.32
CA CYS A 249 9.29 -2.62 3.42
C CYS A 249 10.54 -2.30 2.59
N MET A 250 10.39 -2.11 1.28
CA MET A 250 11.54 -1.77 0.43
C MET A 250 12.11 -0.39 0.82
N CYS A 251 11.26 0.60 1.12
CA CYS A 251 11.67 1.94 1.56
C CYS A 251 11.96 2.11 3.07
N ASN A 252 11.81 1.06 3.89
CA ASN A 252 12.00 1.17 5.35
C ASN A 252 12.50 -0.15 5.98
N LYS A 253 12.41 -0.27 7.30
CA LYS A 253 12.82 -1.39 8.15
C LYS A 253 11.64 -2.17 8.72
N HIS A 254 10.41 -1.72 8.50
CA HIS A 254 9.22 -2.40 9.01
C HIS A 254 9.05 -3.77 8.37
N ILE A 255 8.80 -4.77 9.20
CA ILE A 255 8.35 -6.08 8.75
C ILE A 255 6.91 -5.98 8.22
N MET A 256 6.57 -6.80 7.24
CA MET A 256 5.29 -6.73 6.52
C MET A 256 4.51 -8.04 6.57
N CYS A 257 3.17 -7.93 6.51
CA CYS A 257 2.27 -9.07 6.46
C CYS A 257 1.88 -9.45 5.04
N ASN A 258 1.52 -10.72 4.84
CA ASN A 258 0.69 -11.17 3.71
C ASN A 258 -0.52 -11.94 4.25
N LEU A 259 -1.45 -12.27 3.34
CA LEU A 259 -2.61 -13.09 3.70
C LEU A 259 -2.26 -14.58 3.84
N PHE A 260 -2.76 -15.18 4.92
CA PHE A 260 -2.71 -16.61 5.22
C PHE A 260 -4.11 -17.16 5.48
N LYS A 261 -4.29 -18.45 5.18
CA LYS A 261 -5.51 -19.21 5.46
C LYS A 261 -5.20 -20.39 6.36
N MET A 262 -6.14 -20.75 7.23
CA MET A 262 -6.07 -21.93 8.07
C MET A 262 -7.44 -22.60 8.25
N GLY A 263 -7.45 -23.86 8.69
CA GLY A 263 -8.66 -24.52 9.16
C GLY A 263 -9.22 -23.88 10.44
N PRO A 264 -10.47 -24.23 10.82
CA PRO A 264 -11.17 -23.63 11.96
C PRO A 264 -10.44 -23.76 13.30
N ASN A 265 -9.53 -24.72 13.46
CA ASN A 265 -8.82 -24.99 14.72
C ASN A 265 -7.33 -24.68 14.64
N GLY A 266 -6.91 -23.84 13.68
CA GLY A 266 -5.50 -23.46 13.51
C GLY A 266 -4.64 -24.53 12.84
N GLU A 267 -5.26 -25.52 12.17
CA GLU A 267 -4.55 -26.46 11.33
C GLU A 267 -4.25 -25.89 9.93
N ASP A 268 -3.22 -26.43 9.30
CA ASP A 268 -2.93 -26.29 7.87
C ASP A 268 -2.76 -24.84 7.40
N ILE A 269 -2.12 -24.02 8.24
CA ILE A 269 -1.80 -22.62 7.94
C ILE A 269 -0.96 -22.55 6.67
N HIS A 270 -1.44 -21.83 5.65
CA HIS A 270 -0.70 -21.65 4.39
C HIS A 270 -0.91 -20.27 3.80
N GLN A 271 0.10 -19.79 3.07
CA GLN A 271 0.07 -18.49 2.45
C GLN A 271 -0.82 -18.47 1.20
N ILE A 272 -1.64 -17.43 1.07
CA ILE A 272 -2.52 -17.21 -0.09
C ILE A 272 -2.17 -15.93 -0.86
N GLY A 273 -1.58 -14.92 -0.23
CA GLY A 273 -1.08 -13.71 -0.89
C GLY A 273 0.44 -13.63 -0.93
N LYS A 274 1.00 -12.99 -1.95
CA LYS A 274 2.46 -12.93 -2.24
C LYS A 274 2.93 -11.52 -2.64
N SER A 275 2.25 -10.48 -2.15
CA SER A 275 2.72 -9.09 -2.34
C SER A 275 4.11 -8.93 -1.72
N THR A 276 4.99 -8.14 -2.34
CA THR A 276 6.33 -7.87 -1.81
C THR A 276 6.34 -6.93 -0.60
N LEU A 277 5.22 -6.27 -0.31
CA LEU A 277 5.06 -5.39 0.84
C LEU A 277 3.94 -5.92 1.73
N PHE A 278 2.85 -5.18 1.88
CA PHE A 278 1.82 -5.41 2.88
C PHE A 278 0.50 -5.88 2.28
N GLU A 279 -0.18 -6.77 2.99
CA GLU A 279 -1.59 -7.12 2.77
C GLU A 279 -2.27 -7.22 4.14
N GLY A 280 -3.40 -6.52 4.32
CA GLY A 280 -4.03 -6.33 5.64
C GLY A 280 -5.54 -6.09 5.62
N HIS A 281 -6.10 -5.90 6.82
CA HIS A 281 -7.48 -5.42 7.08
C HIS A 281 -8.55 -6.11 6.22
N SER A 282 -8.50 -7.44 6.16
CA SER A 282 -9.39 -8.21 5.30
C SER A 282 -10.86 -8.15 5.76
N SER A 283 -11.79 -8.30 4.82
CA SER A 283 -13.20 -8.61 5.09
C SER A 283 -13.81 -9.43 3.94
N LEU A 284 -15.05 -9.90 4.11
CA LEU A 284 -15.75 -10.67 3.09
C LEU A 284 -16.70 -9.82 2.23
N LEU A 285 -16.66 -10.08 0.92
CA LEU A 285 -17.68 -9.63 -0.02
C LEU A 285 -18.88 -10.61 -0.03
N PRO A 286 -20.08 -10.14 -0.45
CA PRO A 286 -21.28 -10.99 -0.50
C PRO A 286 -21.17 -12.21 -1.43
N ASP A 287 -20.26 -12.15 -2.40
CA ASP A 287 -19.98 -13.25 -3.31
C ASP A 287 -18.99 -14.29 -2.76
N GLY A 288 -18.47 -14.10 -1.54
CA GLY A 288 -17.53 -15.00 -0.88
C GLY A 288 -16.05 -14.75 -1.22
N ARG A 289 -15.73 -13.72 -2.02
CA ARG A 289 -14.34 -13.22 -2.13
C ARG A 289 -13.93 -12.48 -0.86
N ILE A 290 -12.62 -12.45 -0.62
CA ILE A 290 -11.99 -11.61 0.39
C ILE A 290 -11.64 -10.27 -0.27
N ILE A 291 -11.97 -9.16 0.38
CA ILE A 291 -11.47 -7.82 0.06
C ILE A 291 -10.46 -7.40 1.13
N TYR A 292 -9.37 -6.75 0.76
CA TYR A 292 -8.26 -6.43 1.65
C TYR A 292 -7.46 -5.23 1.10
N ASP A 293 -6.68 -4.57 1.96
CA ASP A 293 -5.72 -3.56 1.51
C ASP A 293 -4.43 -4.23 1.05
N ARG A 294 -3.80 -3.69 0.00
CA ARG A 294 -2.48 -4.12 -0.44
C ARG A 294 -1.63 -2.90 -0.74
N TRP A 295 -0.45 -2.89 -0.14
CA TRP A 295 0.66 -2.06 -0.57
C TRP A 295 1.52 -2.81 -1.58
N GLU A 296 1.81 -2.19 -2.73
CA GLU A 296 2.77 -2.70 -3.71
C GLU A 296 3.32 -1.56 -4.57
N TYR A 297 4.63 -1.52 -4.84
CA TYR A 297 5.16 -0.61 -5.85
C TYR A 297 6.20 -1.31 -6.73
N VAL A 298 5.87 -1.42 -8.01
CA VAL A 298 6.78 -1.83 -9.07
C VAL A 298 6.93 -0.66 -10.03
N ASP A 299 8.15 -0.11 -10.08
CA ASP A 299 8.54 1.00 -10.94
C ASP A 299 7.62 2.22 -10.79
N ARG A 300 7.12 2.46 -9.58
CA ARG A 300 6.18 3.54 -9.22
C ARG A 300 6.44 4.12 -7.84
N ASN A 301 5.71 5.19 -7.51
CA ASN A 301 5.89 5.89 -6.25
C ASN A 301 5.57 4.97 -5.08
N PHE A 302 6.35 5.08 -4.02
CA PHE A 302 6.26 4.17 -2.88
C PHE A 302 5.06 4.48 -1.98
N GLY A 303 4.59 5.73 -1.93
CA GLY A 303 3.60 6.17 -0.94
C GLY A 303 2.14 5.97 -1.33
N ASP A 304 1.79 6.01 -2.62
CA ASP A 304 0.39 6.08 -3.07
C ASP A 304 -0.20 4.74 -3.55
N ALA A 305 0.62 3.71 -3.68
CA ALA A 305 0.20 2.42 -4.21
C ALA A 305 -0.32 1.47 -3.10
N GLN A 306 -1.22 1.98 -2.25
CA GLN A 306 -1.88 1.26 -1.16
C GLN A 306 -3.40 1.25 -1.38
N GLY A 307 -3.84 0.39 -2.30
CA GLY A 307 -5.22 0.29 -2.75
C GLY A 307 -5.96 -0.92 -2.18
N LEU A 308 -7.23 -1.05 -2.58
CA LEU A 308 -8.07 -2.20 -2.24
C LEU A 308 -7.98 -3.27 -3.32
N TRP A 309 -7.93 -4.53 -2.90
CA TRP A 309 -7.84 -5.70 -3.76
C TRP A 309 -8.82 -6.78 -3.32
N THR A 310 -9.12 -7.71 -4.23
CA THR A 310 -9.91 -8.91 -3.94
C THR A 310 -9.14 -10.18 -4.26
N VAL A 311 -9.45 -11.26 -3.55
CA VAL A 311 -8.93 -12.61 -3.81
C VAL A 311 -9.99 -13.66 -3.51
N ASN A 312 -9.97 -14.80 -4.20
CA ASN A 312 -10.74 -15.96 -3.77
C ASN A 312 -10.15 -16.59 -2.49
N PRO A 313 -10.95 -17.30 -1.68
CA PRO A 313 -10.46 -17.95 -0.46
C PRO A 313 -9.29 -18.95 -0.64
N ASP A 314 -9.02 -19.43 -1.86
CA ASP A 314 -7.89 -20.32 -2.14
C ASP A 314 -6.62 -19.58 -2.60
N GLY A 315 -6.65 -18.24 -2.69
CA GLY A 315 -5.54 -17.41 -3.16
C GLY A 315 -5.54 -17.13 -4.67
N THR A 316 -6.54 -17.62 -5.41
CA THR A 316 -6.65 -17.33 -6.85
C THR A 316 -7.32 -15.99 -7.13
N ASP A 317 -7.13 -15.45 -8.34
CA ASP A 317 -7.83 -14.27 -8.85
C ASP A 317 -7.60 -12.98 -8.04
N HIS A 318 -6.35 -12.73 -7.64
CA HIS A 318 -5.97 -11.44 -7.07
C HIS A 318 -6.24 -10.29 -8.05
N ALA A 319 -7.16 -9.38 -7.73
CA ALA A 319 -7.58 -8.32 -8.63
C ALA A 319 -7.76 -6.99 -7.90
N VAL A 320 -7.44 -5.88 -8.56
CA VAL A 320 -7.68 -4.53 -8.02
C VAL A 320 -9.19 -4.32 -7.83
N TYR A 321 -9.55 -3.80 -6.67
CA TYR A 321 -10.88 -3.27 -6.37
C TYR A 321 -10.91 -1.74 -6.56
N TRP A 322 -9.97 -1.02 -5.97
CA TRP A 322 -9.89 0.45 -6.06
C TRP A 322 -8.49 1.02 -5.79
N GLY A 323 -8.09 2.08 -6.49
CA GLY A 323 -7.06 3.04 -6.06
C GLY A 323 -5.63 2.77 -6.53
N ASN A 324 -5.39 1.75 -7.36
CA ASN A 324 -4.04 1.37 -7.77
C ASN A 324 -3.37 2.33 -8.78
N ASN A 325 -4.08 3.36 -9.22
CA ASN A 325 -3.61 4.43 -10.12
C ASN A 325 -4.05 5.81 -9.61
N THR A 326 -4.15 5.99 -8.29
CA THR A 326 -4.62 7.21 -7.64
C THR A 326 -3.56 7.68 -6.64
N ASN A 327 -3.11 8.93 -6.75
CA ASN A 327 -2.02 9.45 -5.89
C ASN A 327 -2.44 9.81 -4.45
N SER A 328 -3.74 10.06 -4.24
CA SER A 328 -4.30 10.41 -2.93
C SER A 328 -5.74 9.88 -2.80
N PRO A 329 -6.14 9.24 -1.69
CA PRO A 329 -5.40 9.02 -0.45
C PRO A 329 -4.16 8.15 -0.66
N GLY A 330 -3.15 8.30 0.20
CA GLY A 330 -1.96 7.44 0.15
C GLY A 330 -2.20 6.03 0.67
N ALA A 331 -3.30 5.79 1.39
CA ALA A 331 -3.69 4.47 1.85
C ALA A 331 -5.22 4.32 1.94
N VAL A 332 -5.70 3.11 1.65
CA VAL A 332 -7.12 2.73 1.75
C VAL A 332 -7.23 1.45 2.56
N LEU A 333 -7.81 1.57 3.74
CA LEU A 333 -7.78 0.55 4.79
C LEU A 333 -9.20 0.16 5.20
N ASP A 334 -9.34 -0.89 6.03
CA ASP A 334 -10.61 -1.35 6.62
C ASP A 334 -11.78 -1.51 5.63
N PRO A 335 -11.59 -2.09 4.43
CA PRO A 335 -12.68 -2.27 3.49
C PRO A 335 -13.76 -3.18 4.05
N ARG A 336 -15.03 -2.75 4.00
CA ARG A 336 -16.21 -3.57 4.33
C ARG A 336 -17.28 -3.46 3.25
N ALA A 337 -17.84 -4.59 2.83
CA ALA A 337 -18.99 -4.60 1.93
C ALA A 337 -20.20 -3.93 2.59
N VAL A 338 -20.88 -3.05 1.85
CA VAL A 338 -22.07 -2.35 2.33
C VAL A 338 -23.30 -3.19 2.00
N PRO A 339 -24.06 -3.68 3.01
CA PRO A 339 -25.24 -4.51 2.78
C PRO A 339 -26.26 -3.82 1.86
N ASP A 340 -27.02 -4.63 1.12
CA ASP A 340 -28.07 -4.18 0.19
C ASP A 340 -27.55 -3.26 -0.94
N SER A 341 -26.28 -3.40 -1.33
CA SER A 341 -25.65 -2.63 -2.40
C SER A 341 -24.40 -3.32 -2.97
N ASP A 342 -23.85 -2.76 -4.05
CA ASP A 342 -22.54 -3.14 -4.62
C ASP A 342 -21.39 -2.25 -4.11
N MET A 343 -21.62 -1.49 -3.03
CA MET A 343 -20.65 -0.52 -2.51
C MET A 343 -19.74 -1.14 -1.44
N VAL A 344 -18.59 -0.51 -1.25
CA VAL A 344 -17.66 -0.78 -0.14
C VAL A 344 -17.44 0.51 0.63
N VAL A 345 -17.40 0.42 1.95
CA VAL A 345 -16.93 1.49 2.83
C VAL A 345 -15.50 1.18 3.25
N ALA A 346 -14.64 2.20 3.36
CA ALA A 346 -13.23 2.05 3.72
C ALA A 346 -12.70 3.31 4.43
N THR A 347 -11.58 3.18 5.13
CA THR A 347 -10.81 4.28 5.71
C THR A 347 -9.82 4.83 4.67
N PHE A 348 -10.00 6.07 4.24
CA PHE A 348 -9.03 6.82 3.43
C PHE A 348 -8.00 7.49 4.35
N SER A 349 -6.74 7.10 4.20
CA SER A 349 -5.63 7.46 5.09
C SER A 349 -4.40 7.96 4.32
N SER A 350 -3.28 8.10 5.01
CA SER A 350 -1.99 8.56 4.49
C SER A 350 -0.94 7.47 4.61
N CYS A 351 0.12 7.56 3.81
CA CYS A 351 1.24 6.63 3.91
C CYS A 351 1.97 6.81 5.25
N HIS A 352 2.24 8.06 5.65
CA HIS A 352 3.04 8.40 6.83
C HIS A 352 2.20 8.96 7.99
N ASP A 353 1.09 8.28 8.32
CA ASP A 353 0.27 8.55 9.50
C ASP A 353 -0.16 7.20 10.11
N ARG A 354 -0.91 7.23 11.20
CA ARG A 354 -1.65 6.05 11.72
C ARG A 354 -2.72 5.59 10.71
N PRO A 355 -3.27 4.37 10.83
CA PRO A 355 -4.33 3.86 9.96
C PRO A 355 -5.70 4.52 10.23
N TRP A 356 -5.73 5.85 10.30
CA TRP A 356 -6.91 6.67 10.49
C TRP A 356 -6.98 7.76 9.41
N GLY A 357 -8.13 8.40 9.25
CA GLY A 357 -8.29 9.46 8.27
C GLY A 357 -9.75 9.85 8.07
N ALA A 358 -10.24 9.73 6.84
CA ALA A 358 -11.65 9.89 6.50
C ALA A 358 -12.29 8.53 6.25
N ILE A 359 -13.58 8.38 6.49
CA ILE A 359 -14.32 7.23 5.94
C ILE A 359 -14.83 7.60 4.55
N ALA A 360 -14.79 6.67 3.60
CA ALA A 360 -15.24 6.86 2.23
C ALA A 360 -16.15 5.71 1.77
N LEU A 361 -17.19 6.06 1.01
CA LEU A 361 -18.08 5.12 0.34
C LEU A 361 -17.70 5.03 -1.14
N ILE A 362 -17.41 3.81 -1.61
CA ILE A 362 -16.87 3.52 -2.95
C ILE A 362 -17.86 2.68 -3.74
N ASP A 363 -18.10 3.06 -4.99
CA ASP A 363 -18.94 2.33 -5.93
C ASP A 363 -18.21 2.12 -7.27
N ARG A 364 -17.86 0.86 -7.53
CA ARG A 364 -17.06 0.47 -8.69
C ARG A 364 -17.76 0.63 -10.03
N ARG A 365 -19.08 0.82 -10.04
CA ARG A 365 -19.84 1.07 -11.28
C ARG A 365 -19.43 2.38 -11.95
N PHE A 366 -18.78 3.29 -11.22
CA PHE A 366 -18.28 4.58 -11.72
C PHE A 366 -16.76 4.61 -11.95
N GLY A 367 -16.05 3.50 -11.74
CA GLY A 367 -14.60 3.39 -11.94
C GLY A 367 -13.88 2.65 -10.82
N VAL A 368 -12.60 2.35 -11.04
CA VAL A 368 -11.73 1.68 -10.06
C VAL A 368 -10.60 2.56 -9.55
N ASP A 369 -10.57 3.84 -9.96
CA ASP A 369 -9.54 4.81 -9.58
C ASP A 369 -10.14 6.22 -9.52
N GLY A 370 -9.48 7.09 -8.77
CA GLY A 370 -9.81 8.51 -8.69
C GLY A 370 -11.15 8.81 -8.01
N LYS A 371 -11.57 10.07 -8.13
CA LYS A 371 -12.70 10.64 -7.39
C LYS A 371 -14.08 10.14 -7.85
N ASN A 372 -14.23 9.73 -9.11
CA ASN A 372 -15.54 9.47 -9.72
C ASN A 372 -16.33 8.34 -9.05
N CYS A 373 -15.63 7.34 -8.51
CA CYS A 373 -16.22 6.22 -7.78
C CYS A 373 -16.29 6.42 -6.26
N VAL A 374 -15.87 7.58 -5.75
CA VAL A 374 -16.04 7.96 -4.35
C VAL A 374 -17.35 8.73 -4.22
N ILE A 375 -18.36 8.06 -3.64
CA ILE A 375 -19.72 8.59 -3.54
C ILE A 375 -19.82 9.65 -2.44
N GLN A 376 -19.20 9.39 -1.30
CA GLN A 376 -19.26 10.26 -0.13
C GLN A 376 -18.06 10.00 0.79
N THR A 377 -17.64 11.03 1.52
CA THR A 377 -16.67 10.91 2.61
C THR A 377 -17.19 11.52 3.92
N TRP A 378 -16.61 11.09 5.04
CA TRP A 378 -16.76 11.71 6.35
C TRP A 378 -15.36 12.06 6.86
N PRO A 379 -15.04 13.36 7.06
CA PRO A 379 -15.90 14.52 6.81
C PRO A 379 -16.13 14.74 5.31
N LYS A 380 -17.24 15.39 4.94
CA LYS A 380 -17.64 15.61 3.53
C LYS A 380 -16.58 16.32 2.68
N ALA A 381 -15.77 17.19 3.31
CA ALA A 381 -14.74 17.94 2.61
C ALA A 381 -13.55 17.06 2.14
N ALA A 382 -13.31 15.90 2.77
CA ALA A 382 -12.19 15.02 2.45
C ALA A 382 -12.26 14.46 1.02
N ILE A 383 -13.45 14.38 0.41
CA ILE A 383 -13.63 14.01 -0.99
C ILE A 383 -12.88 14.93 -1.97
N ASN A 384 -12.52 16.14 -1.54
CA ASN A 384 -11.76 17.09 -2.37
C ASN A 384 -10.24 16.84 -2.34
N LEU A 385 -9.78 15.94 -1.48
CA LEU A 385 -8.40 15.46 -1.45
C LEU A 385 -8.20 14.23 -2.34
N VAL A 386 -9.28 13.57 -2.78
CA VAL A 386 -9.17 12.39 -3.64
C VAL A 386 -8.58 12.79 -5.00
N ASN A 387 -7.47 12.15 -5.33
CA ASN A 387 -6.64 12.42 -6.50
C ASN A 387 -6.11 13.87 -6.58
N VAL A 388 -5.90 14.50 -5.42
CA VAL A 388 -5.41 15.88 -5.28
C VAL A 388 -4.35 15.92 -4.18
N GLY A 389 -3.18 16.50 -4.46
CA GLY A 389 -2.06 16.55 -3.52
C GLY A 389 -1.12 15.35 -3.70
N ASP A 390 -0.83 14.66 -2.61
CA ASP A 390 0.10 13.53 -2.52
C ASP A 390 -0.43 12.44 -1.55
N PHE A 391 0.40 11.43 -1.32
CA PHE A 391 0.09 10.29 -0.46
C PHE A 391 -0.09 10.65 1.03
N ASP A 392 0.24 11.87 1.46
CA ASP A 392 0.08 12.33 2.85
C ASP A 392 -0.98 13.42 3.02
N SER A 393 -1.69 13.76 1.95
CA SER A 393 -2.69 14.81 1.98
C SER A 393 -3.85 14.55 2.97
N PHE A 394 -4.11 13.27 3.30
CA PHE A 394 -5.12 12.89 4.30
C PHE A 394 -4.65 13.07 5.76
N MET A 395 -3.38 13.41 6.01
CA MET A 395 -2.90 13.80 7.35
C MET A 395 -3.67 15.00 7.90
N ALA A 396 -4.08 15.93 7.02
CA ALA A 396 -4.81 17.14 7.36
C ALA A 396 -6.30 16.91 7.69
N VAL A 397 -6.84 15.72 7.46
CA VAL A 397 -8.25 15.43 7.73
C VAL A 397 -8.54 15.54 9.23
N SER A 398 -9.59 16.30 9.56
CA SER A 398 -10.10 16.43 10.93
C SER A 398 -11.63 16.55 10.92
N PRO A 399 -12.35 15.84 11.80
CA PRO A 399 -11.83 14.83 12.74
C PRO A 399 -11.30 13.58 12.01
N LYS A 400 -10.51 12.76 12.71
CA LYS A 400 -10.00 11.47 12.23
C LYS A 400 -11.01 10.35 12.51
N TYR A 401 -11.13 9.43 11.56
CA TYR A 401 -12.01 8.24 11.59
C TYR A 401 -11.22 6.97 11.28
N GLU A 402 -11.69 5.83 11.79
CA GLU A 402 -11.18 4.48 11.49
C GLU A 402 -12.28 3.43 11.78
N ASP A 403 -12.01 2.16 11.46
CA ASP A 403 -12.85 0.99 11.75
C ASP A 403 -14.34 1.12 11.32
N PRO A 404 -14.66 1.48 10.07
CA PRO A 404 -16.05 1.59 9.62
C PRO A 404 -16.74 0.21 9.62
N PHE A 405 -17.97 0.15 10.15
CA PHE A 405 -18.83 -1.03 10.06
C PHE A 405 -20.22 -0.66 9.52
N PRO A 406 -20.61 -1.12 8.31
CA PRO A 406 -21.91 -0.81 7.75
C PRO A 406 -23.04 -1.61 8.41
N LEU A 407 -24.09 -0.92 8.88
CA LEU A 407 -25.32 -1.56 9.37
C LEU A 407 -26.28 -1.88 8.21
N ASN A 408 -26.29 -1.00 7.21
CA ASN A 408 -26.95 -1.13 5.91
C ASN A 408 -26.33 -0.10 4.94
N ASN A 409 -26.97 0.17 3.79
CA ASN A 409 -26.50 1.17 2.83
C ASN A 409 -26.67 2.66 3.23
N ARG A 410 -27.11 2.96 4.45
CA ARG A 410 -27.38 4.32 4.93
C ARG A 410 -26.70 4.68 6.25
N TYR A 411 -26.45 3.69 7.12
CA TYR A 411 -25.96 3.89 8.49
C TYR A 411 -24.71 3.06 8.75
N PHE A 412 -23.69 3.67 9.35
CA PHE A 412 -22.39 3.06 9.62
C PHE A 412 -21.93 3.38 11.04
N LEU A 413 -21.42 2.37 11.74
CA LEU A 413 -20.62 2.55 12.94
C LEU A 413 -19.19 2.91 12.55
N CYS A 414 -18.48 3.62 13.41
CA CYS A 414 -17.05 3.86 13.25
C CYS A 414 -16.41 4.29 14.57
N SER A 415 -15.09 4.22 14.61
CA SER A 415 -14.28 4.94 15.59
C SER A 415 -13.87 6.31 15.08
N ARG A 416 -13.92 7.31 15.96
CA ARG A 416 -13.66 8.71 15.59
C ARG A 416 -13.01 9.46 16.74
N ALA A 417 -12.05 10.32 16.39
CA ALA A 417 -11.38 11.21 17.32
C ALA A 417 -12.36 12.20 17.97
N VAL A 418 -12.45 12.17 19.30
CA VAL A 418 -13.24 13.09 20.13
C VAL A 418 -12.42 14.33 20.44
N LYS A 419 -11.17 14.14 20.91
CA LYS A 419 -10.23 15.20 21.23
C LYS A 419 -8.79 14.67 21.13
N GLY A 420 -7.98 15.29 20.27
CA GLY A 420 -6.62 14.79 20.02
C GLY A 420 -6.66 13.35 19.51
N GLU A 421 -6.03 12.43 20.24
CA GLU A 421 -5.97 11.00 19.90
C GLU A 421 -7.00 10.14 20.65
N GLU A 422 -7.87 10.74 21.47
CA GLU A 422 -8.95 10.03 22.17
C GLU A 422 -10.04 9.61 21.17
N MET A 423 -10.27 8.31 21.04
CA MET A 423 -11.25 7.72 20.11
C MET A 423 -12.53 7.31 20.83
N GLY A 424 -13.68 7.52 20.20
CA GLY A 424 -14.99 7.06 20.66
C GLY A 424 -15.77 6.35 19.56
N ILE A 425 -16.87 5.70 19.92
CA ILE A 425 -17.78 5.02 18.98
C ILE A 425 -18.86 5.98 18.51
N PHE A 426 -19.03 6.08 17.20
CA PHE A 426 -19.97 6.99 16.54
C PHE A 426 -20.89 6.23 15.57
N LEU A 427 -22.07 6.80 15.34
CA LEU A 427 -22.93 6.47 14.20
C LEU A 427 -22.87 7.62 13.20
N VAL A 428 -22.59 7.32 11.94
CA VAL A 428 -22.68 8.26 10.81
C VAL A 428 -23.68 7.77 9.78
N ASP A 429 -24.27 8.69 9.03
CA ASP A 429 -25.20 8.37 7.95
C ASP A 429 -24.92 9.11 6.63
N VAL A 430 -25.53 8.63 5.54
CA VAL A 430 -25.46 9.24 4.21
C VAL A 430 -26.25 10.54 4.09
N PHE A 431 -27.06 10.88 5.09
CA PHE A 431 -27.87 12.10 5.11
C PHE A 431 -27.14 13.31 5.72
N GLY A 432 -25.91 13.09 6.22
CA GLY A 432 -25.05 14.12 6.79
C GLY A 432 -25.15 14.25 8.31
N ASN A 433 -25.77 13.29 9.00
CA ASN A 433 -25.81 13.28 10.47
C ASN A 433 -24.72 12.36 11.04
N GLU A 434 -24.30 12.70 12.26
CA GLU A 434 -23.27 11.99 13.01
C GLU A 434 -23.58 12.14 14.51
N THR A 435 -23.55 11.05 15.28
CA THR A 435 -23.73 11.12 16.74
C THR A 435 -22.76 10.21 17.48
N GLN A 436 -22.25 10.71 18.61
CA GLN A 436 -21.50 9.89 19.56
C GLN A 436 -22.43 8.87 20.23
N ILE A 437 -22.03 7.61 20.19
CA ILE A 437 -22.68 6.50 20.91
C ILE A 437 -22.04 6.37 22.30
N HIS A 438 -20.72 6.16 22.34
CA HIS A 438 -19.99 5.85 23.56
C HIS A 438 -18.55 6.39 23.52
N VAL A 439 -18.01 6.76 24.67
CA VAL A 439 -16.60 7.13 24.84
C VAL A 439 -16.12 6.63 26.20
N GLU A 440 -14.96 5.99 26.22
CA GLU A 440 -14.27 5.65 27.46
C GLU A 440 -12.76 5.55 27.24
N SER A 441 -12.01 5.75 28.32
CA SER A 441 -10.54 5.64 28.32
C SER A 441 -10.11 4.17 28.28
N PRO A 442 -8.98 3.82 27.62
CA PRO A 442 -8.05 4.69 26.88
C PRO A 442 -8.47 5.11 25.46
N GLY A 443 -9.59 4.59 24.95
CA GLY A 443 -10.16 4.89 23.63
C GLY A 443 -10.97 3.70 23.15
N CYS A 444 -11.93 3.91 22.23
CA CYS A 444 -12.82 2.87 21.70
C CYS A 444 -12.59 2.62 20.20
N PHE A 445 -12.49 1.35 19.80
CA PHE A 445 -12.08 0.88 18.47
C PHE A 445 -12.96 -0.29 18.00
N ASP A 446 -12.97 -0.57 16.70
CA ASP A 446 -13.57 -1.76 16.09
C ASP A 446 -15.06 -2.03 16.44
N PRO A 447 -15.98 -1.06 16.30
CA PRO A 447 -17.38 -1.27 16.66
C PRO A 447 -18.09 -2.21 15.68
N MET A 448 -18.66 -3.31 16.19
CA MET A 448 -19.43 -4.27 15.39
C MET A 448 -20.70 -4.75 16.14
N PRO A 449 -21.85 -4.92 15.46
CA PRO A 449 -23.02 -5.56 16.06
C PRO A 449 -22.76 -7.03 16.43
N LEU A 450 -23.10 -7.42 17.66
CA LEU A 450 -23.08 -8.81 18.11
C LEU A 450 -24.40 -9.49 17.75
N LYS A 451 -24.50 -9.98 16.50
CA LYS A 451 -25.67 -10.69 15.97
C LYS A 451 -25.29 -11.64 14.85
N ALA A 452 -26.17 -12.57 14.54
CA ALA A 452 -26.09 -13.38 13.34
C ALA A 452 -26.08 -12.50 12.06
N ARG A 453 -25.32 -12.94 11.06
CA ARG A 453 -25.17 -12.28 9.76
C ARG A 453 -25.28 -13.29 8.62
N ILE A 454 -25.53 -12.79 7.42
CA ILE A 454 -25.64 -13.63 6.22
C ILE A 454 -24.29 -14.31 5.96
N ARG A 455 -24.31 -15.64 5.86
CA ARG A 455 -23.17 -16.45 5.40
C ARG A 455 -23.15 -16.48 3.88
N PRO A 456 -22.10 -15.97 3.21
CA PRO A 456 -21.97 -16.07 1.75
C PRO A 456 -21.90 -17.53 1.27
N GLY A 457 -22.03 -17.74 -0.04
CA GLY A 457 -21.78 -19.05 -0.63
C GLY A 457 -20.30 -19.45 -0.54
N VAL A 458 -20.03 -20.74 -0.30
CA VAL A 458 -18.67 -21.27 -0.32
C VAL A 458 -18.13 -21.26 -1.75
N LYS A 459 -16.98 -20.62 -1.96
CA LYS A 459 -16.26 -20.63 -3.25
C LYS A 459 -15.56 -21.99 -3.44
N THR A 460 -15.60 -22.52 -4.65
CA THR A 460 -14.87 -23.74 -5.00
C THR A 460 -13.37 -23.47 -5.04
N THR A 461 -12.59 -24.32 -4.37
CA THR A 461 -11.12 -24.33 -4.49
C THR A 461 -10.71 -24.91 -5.83
N VAL A 462 -9.98 -24.13 -6.62
CA VAL A 462 -9.38 -24.57 -7.89
C VAL A 462 -7.86 -24.67 -7.81
N ARG A 463 -7.25 -24.02 -6.80
CA ARG A 463 -5.82 -24.16 -6.49
C ARG A 463 -5.44 -25.60 -6.24
N LYS A 464 -4.33 -26.03 -6.83
CA LYS A 464 -3.68 -27.31 -6.51
C LYS A 464 -2.58 -27.08 -5.49
N TYR A 465 -2.68 -27.69 -4.32
CA TYR A 465 -1.60 -27.68 -3.33
C TYR A 465 -0.51 -28.66 -3.74
N VAL A 466 0.74 -28.21 -3.70
CA VAL A 466 1.95 -28.95 -4.10
C VAL A 466 3.15 -28.38 -3.33
N LEU A 467 4.26 -29.13 -3.27
CA LEU A 467 5.50 -28.65 -2.66
C LEU A 467 6.27 -27.74 -3.61
N ASP A 468 7.07 -26.81 -3.08
CA ASP A 468 7.78 -25.80 -3.88
C ASP A 468 8.60 -26.38 -5.04
N LYS A 469 9.33 -27.48 -4.78
CA LYS A 469 10.15 -28.17 -5.79
C LYS A 469 9.32 -28.79 -6.93
N ASP A 470 8.03 -29.01 -6.69
CA ASP A 470 7.07 -29.65 -7.58
C ASP A 470 5.98 -28.64 -8.04
N LEU A 471 6.12 -27.34 -7.74
CA LEU A 471 5.15 -26.31 -8.09
C LEU A 471 4.95 -26.28 -9.62
N PRO A 472 3.77 -26.66 -10.15
CA PRO A 472 3.49 -26.44 -11.53
C PRO A 472 3.37 -24.94 -11.74
N SER A 473 3.76 -24.48 -12.92
CA SER A 473 3.54 -23.11 -13.31
C SER A 473 2.04 -22.77 -13.28
N GLY A 474 1.72 -21.56 -12.81
CA GLY A 474 0.48 -20.90 -13.18
C GLY A 474 0.55 -20.42 -14.62
N LYS A 475 -0.57 -20.00 -15.19
CA LYS A 475 -0.65 -19.56 -16.58
C LYS A 475 -1.26 -18.17 -16.68
N PHE A 476 -0.74 -17.37 -17.60
CA PHE A 476 -1.33 -16.10 -17.99
C PHE A 476 -1.71 -16.13 -19.46
N TYR A 477 -2.85 -15.55 -19.79
CA TYR A 477 -3.20 -15.20 -21.16
C TYR A 477 -3.56 -13.72 -21.29
N ILE A 478 -3.20 -13.12 -22.42
CA ILE A 478 -3.59 -11.77 -22.80
C ILE A 478 -4.29 -11.88 -24.14
N SER A 479 -5.51 -11.35 -24.21
CA SER A 479 -6.33 -11.46 -25.43
C SER A 479 -5.77 -10.59 -26.55
N ASN A 480 -5.47 -9.31 -26.26
CA ASN A 480 -4.86 -8.39 -27.21
C ASN A 480 -4.07 -7.29 -26.48
N VAL A 481 -2.74 -7.31 -26.62
CA VAL A 481 -1.84 -6.33 -25.99
C VAL A 481 -2.08 -4.88 -26.43
N TYR A 482 -2.65 -4.64 -27.61
CA TYR A 482 -2.94 -3.30 -28.12
C TYR A 482 -4.20 -2.66 -27.51
N THR A 483 -4.99 -3.43 -26.75
CA THR A 483 -6.14 -2.91 -26.02
C THR A 483 -5.68 -2.37 -24.66
N GLY A 484 -5.83 -1.08 -24.41
CA GLY A 484 -5.36 -0.49 -23.16
C GLY A 484 -5.51 1.02 -23.11
N THR A 485 -5.70 1.56 -21.91
CA THR A 485 -5.84 3.01 -21.68
C THR A 485 -4.55 3.79 -21.96
N HIS A 486 -3.40 3.11 -21.97
CA HIS A 486 -2.06 3.68 -22.10
C HIS A 486 -1.27 3.14 -23.31
N MET A 487 -2.00 2.74 -24.36
CA MET A 487 -1.45 2.17 -25.59
C MET A 487 -1.54 3.12 -26.79
N LYS A 488 -1.79 4.42 -26.56
CA LYS A 488 -1.93 5.39 -27.65
C LYS A 488 -0.63 5.51 -28.43
N GLY A 489 -0.70 5.35 -29.76
CA GLY A 489 0.45 5.47 -30.66
C GLY A 489 1.22 4.17 -30.89
N VAL A 490 0.85 3.06 -30.21
CA VAL A 490 1.44 1.75 -30.49
C VAL A 490 0.83 1.18 -31.78
N ALA A 491 1.65 1.02 -32.81
CA ALA A 491 1.21 0.48 -34.09
C ALA A 491 0.85 -1.02 -33.97
N PRO A 492 -0.19 -1.51 -34.66
CA PRO A 492 -0.46 -2.94 -34.76
C PRO A 492 0.77 -3.73 -35.22
N GLU A 493 0.92 -4.94 -34.70
CA GLU A 493 2.08 -5.82 -34.91
C GLU A 493 3.45 -5.26 -34.44
N SER A 494 3.55 -4.07 -33.84
CA SER A 494 4.85 -3.55 -33.35
C SER A 494 5.37 -4.29 -32.11
N VAL A 495 4.47 -4.81 -31.27
CA VAL A 495 4.82 -5.66 -30.12
C VAL A 495 5.13 -7.07 -30.63
N LYS A 496 6.37 -7.50 -30.44
CA LYS A 496 6.86 -8.83 -30.86
C LYS A 496 7.03 -9.79 -29.70
N TYR A 497 7.33 -9.25 -28.52
CA TYR A 497 7.62 -10.07 -27.35
C TYR A 497 6.99 -9.51 -26.09
N LEU A 498 6.84 -10.38 -25.10
CA LEU A 498 6.51 -10.05 -23.73
C LEU A 498 7.58 -10.62 -22.81
N ARG A 499 8.22 -9.75 -22.01
CA ARG A 499 9.16 -10.14 -20.96
C ARG A 499 8.42 -10.28 -19.63
N VAL A 500 8.69 -11.36 -18.92
CA VAL A 500 8.17 -11.62 -17.58
C VAL A 500 9.27 -11.39 -16.55
N VAL A 501 9.01 -10.53 -15.58
CA VAL A 501 9.97 -10.14 -14.55
C VAL A 501 9.39 -10.41 -13.17
N GLU A 502 10.14 -11.11 -12.32
CA GLU A 502 9.87 -11.25 -10.88
C GLU A 502 10.46 -10.02 -10.15
N SER A 503 9.68 -9.47 -9.21
CA SER A 503 10.16 -8.53 -8.19
C SER A 503 10.20 -9.30 -6.86
N PRO A 504 11.37 -9.80 -6.43
CA PRO A 504 11.50 -10.50 -5.16
C PRO A 504 11.22 -9.59 -3.95
N GLU A 505 10.90 -10.22 -2.83
CA GLU A 505 10.72 -9.57 -1.54
C GLU A 505 12.07 -9.21 -0.88
N LYS A 506 12.07 -8.12 -0.10
CA LYS A 506 13.22 -7.70 0.71
C LYS A 506 13.25 -8.49 2.02
N ARG A 507 14.33 -9.22 2.27
CA ARG A 507 14.48 -10.14 3.43
C ARG A 507 15.44 -9.65 4.51
N THR A 508 16.14 -8.56 4.25
CA THR A 508 17.17 -8.00 5.13
C THR A 508 17.02 -6.49 5.23
N ARG A 509 17.72 -5.89 6.20
CA ARG A 509 17.71 -4.44 6.39
C ARG A 509 18.99 -3.97 7.07
N THR A 510 19.47 -2.80 6.67
CA THR A 510 20.57 -2.11 7.35
C THR A 510 20.06 -1.11 8.39
N LEU A 511 20.97 -0.57 9.20
CA LEU A 511 20.63 0.44 10.22
C LEU A 511 20.68 1.86 9.65
N THR A 512 21.61 2.14 8.76
CA THR A 512 21.81 3.47 8.19
C THR A 512 20.84 3.72 7.04
N VAL A 513 20.17 4.88 7.08
CA VAL A 513 19.29 5.34 5.99
C VAL A 513 20.13 5.82 4.83
N TRP A 514 19.70 5.50 3.63
CA TRP A 514 20.18 6.13 2.41
C TRP A 514 19.04 6.86 1.72
N LEU A 515 19.30 8.08 1.25
CA LEU A 515 18.31 8.90 0.55
C LEU A 515 18.59 8.88 -0.95
N GLY A 516 17.99 7.88 -1.62
CA GLY A 516 17.84 7.81 -3.06
C GLY A 516 16.70 8.72 -3.51
N GLN A 517 15.79 8.21 -4.34
CA GLN A 517 14.50 8.88 -4.58
C GLN A 517 13.48 8.69 -3.43
N GLY A 518 13.83 7.87 -2.45
CA GLY A 518 13.14 7.70 -1.17
C GLY A 518 14.12 7.23 -0.11
N SER A 519 13.61 6.89 1.07
CA SER A 519 14.44 6.26 2.11
C SER A 519 14.71 4.80 1.77
N GLU A 520 15.92 4.31 1.99
CA GLU A 520 16.34 2.94 1.68
C GLU A 520 17.28 2.38 2.76
N PHE A 521 17.25 1.07 2.94
CA PHE A 521 18.00 0.34 3.99
C PHE A 521 18.32 -1.11 3.53
N PRO A 522 19.38 -1.38 2.76
CA PRO A 522 20.43 -0.47 2.27
C PRO A 522 20.06 0.23 0.96
N ALA A 523 20.99 1.03 0.42
CA ALA A 523 20.92 1.51 -0.96
C ALA A 523 20.87 0.35 -1.98
N MET A 524 19.96 0.44 -2.94
CA MET A 524 19.74 -0.55 -4.00
C MET A 524 20.01 -0.01 -5.40
N GLY A 525 19.63 1.24 -5.66
CA GLY A 525 19.85 1.94 -6.93
C GLY A 525 19.32 3.37 -6.83
N TRP A 526 19.64 4.24 -7.79
CA TRP A 526 19.15 5.62 -7.75
C TRP A 526 17.67 5.77 -8.04
N TYR A 527 17.13 4.86 -8.85
CA TYR A 527 15.78 4.89 -9.42
C TYR A 527 14.95 3.65 -9.08
N ASP A 528 15.52 2.73 -8.30
CA ASP A 528 14.87 1.47 -7.95
C ASP A 528 15.12 1.14 -6.48
N PHE A 529 14.08 0.64 -5.82
CA PHE A 529 14.12 0.13 -4.46
C PHE A 529 14.28 -1.39 -4.44
N ASN A 530 14.10 -2.03 -5.60
CA ASN A 530 13.86 -3.45 -5.71
C ASN A 530 14.99 -4.14 -6.46
N ASN A 531 15.26 -5.40 -6.12
CA ASN A 531 15.96 -6.26 -7.07
C ASN A 531 14.95 -6.83 -8.07
N LYS A 532 15.47 -7.30 -9.21
CA LYS A 532 14.65 -7.82 -10.32
C LYS A 532 15.22 -9.15 -10.79
N ARG A 533 14.37 -10.00 -11.35
CA ARG A 533 14.79 -11.25 -11.98
C ARG A 533 13.97 -11.53 -13.23
N ILE A 534 14.65 -11.73 -14.35
CA ILE A 534 13.99 -12.02 -15.62
C ILE A 534 13.70 -13.52 -15.68
N LEU A 535 12.42 -13.89 -15.74
CA LEU A 535 12.00 -15.29 -15.82
C LEU A 535 12.06 -15.80 -17.27
N GLY A 536 11.75 -14.93 -18.22
CA GLY A 536 11.83 -15.25 -19.63
C GLY A 536 11.20 -14.19 -20.53
N THR A 537 11.29 -14.43 -21.83
CA THR A 537 10.63 -13.63 -22.86
C THR A 537 9.87 -14.58 -23.78
N VAL A 538 8.61 -14.25 -24.08
CA VAL A 538 7.72 -15.07 -24.91
C VAL A 538 7.26 -14.28 -26.13
N PRO A 539 6.97 -14.95 -27.27
CA PRO A 539 6.43 -14.27 -28.44
C PRO A 539 5.01 -13.76 -28.18
N VAL A 540 4.70 -12.62 -28.78
CA VAL A 540 3.34 -12.08 -28.95
C VAL A 540 2.89 -12.39 -30.38
N GLU A 541 1.71 -12.96 -30.53
CA GLU A 541 1.15 -13.33 -31.83
C GLU A 541 0.77 -12.08 -32.66
N LYS A 542 0.60 -12.25 -33.97
CA LYS A 542 0.21 -11.14 -34.86
C LYS A 542 -1.11 -10.47 -34.48
N ASP A 543 -2.05 -11.22 -33.90
CA ASP A 543 -3.32 -10.69 -33.39
C ASP A 543 -3.18 -9.98 -32.02
N GLY A 544 -1.96 -9.85 -31.50
CA GLY A 544 -1.64 -9.24 -30.22
C GLY A 544 -1.83 -10.16 -29.02
N SER A 545 -2.15 -11.44 -29.23
CA SER A 545 -2.37 -12.38 -28.13
C SER A 545 -1.08 -12.99 -27.58
N ALA A 546 -1.08 -13.34 -26.29
CA ALA A 546 0.02 -14.05 -25.63
C ALA A 546 -0.52 -15.08 -24.63
N TYR A 547 0.15 -16.23 -24.52
CA TYR A 547 -0.18 -17.30 -23.57
C TYR A 547 1.09 -18.00 -23.08
N PHE A 548 1.30 -17.98 -21.76
CA PHE A 548 2.57 -18.39 -21.16
C PHE A 548 2.43 -18.90 -19.73
N GLU A 549 3.37 -19.74 -19.34
CA GLU A 549 3.53 -20.30 -17.99
C GLU A 549 4.44 -19.40 -17.14
N VAL A 550 4.14 -19.25 -15.86
CA VAL A 550 4.98 -18.55 -14.88
C VAL A 550 5.09 -19.42 -13.64
N PRO A 551 6.28 -19.55 -13.02
CA PRO A 551 6.40 -20.17 -11.70
C PRO A 551 5.35 -19.62 -10.74
N ALA A 552 4.55 -20.51 -10.14
CA ALA A 552 3.50 -20.10 -9.24
C ALA A 552 4.06 -19.35 -8.01
N GLU A 553 3.22 -18.51 -7.41
CA GLU A 553 3.52 -17.80 -6.16
C GLU A 553 4.73 -16.84 -6.25
N LYS A 554 4.98 -16.33 -7.46
CA LYS A 554 5.95 -15.27 -7.72
C LYS A 554 5.25 -13.96 -8.01
N PHE A 555 5.68 -12.89 -7.33
CA PHE A 555 5.24 -11.53 -7.63
C PHE A 555 5.89 -11.06 -8.93
N VAL A 556 5.10 -11.04 -10.01
CA VAL A 556 5.58 -10.78 -11.36
C VAL A 556 4.89 -9.59 -12.01
N TYR A 557 5.59 -8.97 -12.95
CA TYR A 557 5.05 -7.96 -13.85
C TYR A 557 5.54 -8.22 -15.28
N PHE A 558 4.94 -7.51 -16.24
CA PHE A 558 5.13 -7.76 -17.67
C PHE A 558 5.62 -6.51 -18.39
N GLN A 559 6.48 -6.71 -19.39
CA GLN A 559 6.92 -5.66 -20.31
C GLN A 559 6.64 -6.08 -21.75
N LEU A 560 5.97 -5.23 -22.51
CA LEU A 560 5.80 -5.40 -23.96
C LEU A 560 7.04 -4.89 -24.67
N LEU A 561 7.56 -5.66 -25.62
CA LEU A 561 8.80 -5.33 -26.33
C LEU A 561 8.62 -5.32 -27.85
N ASP A 562 9.40 -4.46 -28.51
CA ASP A 562 9.48 -4.38 -29.97
C ASP A 562 10.38 -5.48 -30.59
N GLU A 563 10.64 -5.40 -31.89
CA GLU A 563 11.50 -6.36 -32.62
C GLU A 563 12.98 -6.34 -32.16
N ASN A 564 13.43 -5.22 -31.58
CA ASN A 564 14.76 -5.06 -31.00
C ASN A 564 14.78 -5.36 -29.50
N LYS A 565 13.67 -5.90 -28.97
CA LYS A 565 13.43 -6.19 -27.55
C LYS A 565 13.59 -4.98 -26.62
N GLN A 566 13.35 -3.79 -27.16
CA GLN A 566 13.22 -2.56 -26.39
C GLN A 566 11.80 -2.46 -25.83
N MET A 567 11.66 -2.01 -24.58
CA MET A 567 10.36 -1.90 -23.92
C MET A 567 9.47 -0.81 -24.51
N ILE A 568 8.31 -1.24 -25.00
CA ILE A 568 7.19 -0.40 -25.45
C ILE A 568 6.37 0.09 -24.25
N GLN A 569 6.04 -0.83 -23.33
CA GLN A 569 5.19 -0.56 -22.17
C GLN A 569 5.55 -1.50 -21.02
N SER A 570 5.44 -1.02 -19.78
CA SER A 570 5.62 -1.82 -18.56
C SER A 570 4.33 -1.83 -17.75
N MET A 571 3.96 -3.00 -17.24
CA MET A 571 3.03 -3.10 -16.13
C MET A 571 3.71 -2.52 -14.88
N ARG A 572 3.37 -1.28 -14.52
CA ARG A 572 3.86 -0.63 -13.31
C ARG A 572 3.06 -1.11 -12.10
N SER A 573 3.02 -2.40 -11.82
CA SER A 573 2.33 -3.04 -10.69
C SER A 573 2.69 -4.52 -10.73
N GLY A 574 2.43 -5.30 -9.68
CA GLY A 574 2.63 -6.74 -9.70
C GLY A 574 1.36 -7.57 -9.70
N THR A 575 1.50 -8.81 -10.13
CA THR A 575 0.47 -9.84 -10.06
C THR A 575 1.06 -11.18 -9.68
N ILE A 576 0.18 -12.11 -9.31
CA ILE A 576 0.53 -13.46 -8.86
C ILE A 576 -0.46 -14.46 -9.43
N VAL A 577 0.00 -15.70 -9.59
CA VAL A 577 -0.81 -16.87 -9.94
C VAL A 577 -0.49 -18.01 -9.00
N GLN A 578 -1.52 -18.73 -8.58
CA GLN A 578 -1.40 -19.96 -7.81
C GLN A 578 -1.10 -21.15 -8.71
N ALA A 579 -0.64 -22.24 -8.10
CA ALA A 579 -0.42 -23.50 -8.79
C ALA A 579 -1.72 -24.03 -9.43
N GLY A 580 -1.68 -24.22 -10.75
CA GLY A 580 -2.83 -24.67 -11.55
C GLY A 580 -3.80 -23.56 -11.98
N GLU A 581 -3.60 -22.32 -11.53
CA GLU A 581 -4.41 -21.18 -11.94
C GLU A 581 -4.12 -20.79 -13.39
N THR A 582 -5.16 -20.39 -14.11
CA THR A 582 -5.03 -19.67 -15.39
C THR A 582 -5.72 -18.33 -15.25
N LYS A 583 -4.94 -17.25 -15.39
CA LYS A 583 -5.39 -15.87 -15.24
C LYS A 583 -5.33 -15.13 -16.57
N GLY A 584 -6.31 -14.29 -16.82
CA GLY A 584 -6.49 -13.61 -18.11
C GLY A 584 -6.64 -12.11 -18.00
N CYS A 585 -6.14 -11.40 -19.01
CA CYS A 585 -6.44 -9.99 -19.24
C CYS A 585 -7.04 -9.79 -20.64
N ILE A 586 -7.90 -8.78 -20.79
CA ILE A 586 -8.41 -8.37 -22.11
C ILE A 586 -7.27 -7.68 -22.87
N GLY A 587 -6.50 -6.84 -22.19
CA GLY A 587 -5.37 -6.13 -22.77
C GLY A 587 -4.41 -5.54 -21.73
N CYS A 588 -3.54 -4.63 -22.17
CA CYS A 588 -2.52 -4.02 -21.32
C CYS A 588 -3.07 -2.77 -20.63
N HIS A 589 -3.52 -2.91 -19.37
CA HIS A 589 -4.21 -1.85 -18.63
C HIS A 589 -5.50 -1.38 -19.32
N GLU A 590 -6.32 -2.35 -19.75
CA GLU A 590 -7.69 -2.12 -20.17
C GLU A 590 -8.53 -1.48 -19.04
N SER A 591 -9.68 -0.90 -19.40
CA SER A 591 -10.68 -0.53 -18.41
C SER A 591 -11.13 -1.77 -17.65
N ARG A 592 -10.99 -1.74 -16.32
CA ARG A 592 -11.28 -2.88 -15.44
C ARG A 592 -12.77 -3.08 -15.15
N THR A 593 -13.61 -2.26 -15.75
CA THR A 593 -15.07 -2.40 -15.77
C THR A 593 -15.57 -3.00 -17.08
N ASP A 594 -14.68 -3.23 -18.05
CA ASP A 594 -15.06 -3.77 -19.35
C ASP A 594 -15.21 -5.29 -19.28
N ALA A 595 -16.22 -5.82 -19.95
CA ALA A 595 -16.34 -7.25 -20.17
C ALA A 595 -15.42 -7.69 -21.32
N PRO A 596 -14.86 -8.91 -21.28
CA PRO A 596 -14.12 -9.44 -22.42
C PRO A 596 -15.05 -9.52 -23.65
N PRO A 597 -14.55 -9.25 -24.86
CA PRO A 597 -15.35 -9.41 -26.07
C PRO A 597 -15.84 -10.86 -26.21
N VAL A 598 -17.08 -11.05 -26.68
CA VAL A 598 -17.68 -12.38 -26.87
C VAL A 598 -16.88 -13.15 -27.91
N ALA A 599 -16.13 -14.17 -27.48
CA ALA A 599 -15.37 -15.02 -28.39
C ALA A 599 -16.29 -16.10 -29.00
N THR A 600 -16.62 -15.96 -30.28
CA THR A 600 -17.09 -17.12 -31.08
C THR A 600 -15.90 -18.04 -31.39
N SER A 601 -16.13 -19.32 -31.72
CA SER A 601 -15.04 -20.30 -31.98
C SER A 601 -14.04 -19.86 -33.06
N HIS A 602 -14.44 -18.98 -33.99
CA HIS A 602 -13.58 -18.38 -35.01
C HIS A 602 -12.75 -17.17 -34.52
N GLN A 603 -12.99 -16.69 -33.30
CA GLN A 603 -12.37 -15.51 -32.68
C GLN A 603 -11.51 -15.84 -31.45
N LEU A 604 -11.26 -17.13 -31.16
CA LEU A 604 -10.32 -17.52 -30.11
C LEU A 604 -8.92 -16.94 -30.42
N PRO A 605 -8.30 -16.18 -29.50
CA PRO A 605 -6.96 -15.64 -29.68
C PRO A 605 -5.95 -16.71 -30.12
N THR A 606 -5.08 -16.38 -31.06
CA THR A 606 -4.14 -17.33 -31.69
C THR A 606 -3.28 -18.04 -30.65
N ALA A 607 -2.82 -17.33 -29.63
CA ALA A 607 -1.99 -17.90 -28.56
C ALA A 607 -2.70 -19.00 -27.75
N LEU A 608 -4.02 -18.93 -27.59
CA LEU A 608 -4.82 -19.94 -26.87
C LEU A 608 -5.07 -21.22 -27.68
N ARG A 609 -4.74 -21.23 -28.97
CA ARG A 609 -4.87 -22.41 -29.85
C ARG A 609 -3.71 -23.39 -29.71
N ARG A 610 -2.70 -23.05 -28.90
CA ARG A 610 -1.50 -23.85 -28.65
C ARG A 610 -1.21 -23.95 -27.16
N ALA A 611 -0.23 -24.79 -26.81
CA ALA A 611 0.29 -24.85 -25.44
C ALA A 611 0.93 -23.50 -25.04
N PRO A 612 0.88 -23.14 -23.74
CA PRO A 612 1.53 -21.93 -23.25
C PRO A 612 3.05 -22.01 -23.42
N ASN A 613 3.68 -20.87 -23.69
CA ASN A 613 5.14 -20.78 -23.75
C ASN A 613 5.75 -20.95 -22.35
N LYS A 614 6.89 -21.64 -22.26
CA LYS A 614 7.65 -21.83 -21.03
C LYS A 614 8.64 -20.70 -20.78
N MET A 615 8.98 -20.49 -19.52
CA MET A 615 10.05 -19.59 -19.09
C MET A 615 11.41 -20.27 -19.28
N ASN A 616 12.30 -19.63 -20.04
CA ASN A 616 13.61 -20.18 -20.42
C ASN A 616 14.79 -19.31 -19.91
N GLY A 617 14.54 -18.39 -18.97
CA GLY A 617 15.54 -17.45 -18.49
C GLY A 617 15.87 -16.33 -19.49
N TRP A 618 17.02 -15.68 -19.29
CA TRP A 618 17.50 -14.57 -20.10
C TRP A 618 19.03 -14.60 -20.14
N TYR A 619 19.58 -14.96 -21.31
CA TYR A 619 21.02 -15.24 -21.50
C TYR A 619 21.59 -16.16 -20.41
N GLY A 620 20.97 -17.35 -20.29
CA GLY A 620 21.30 -18.36 -19.28
C GLY A 620 20.21 -18.52 -18.21
N PRO A 621 20.52 -19.25 -17.13
CA PRO A 621 19.58 -19.50 -16.04
C PRO A 621 19.08 -18.22 -15.39
N THR A 622 17.85 -18.27 -14.91
CA THR A 622 17.20 -17.20 -14.14
C THR A 622 18.02 -16.83 -12.90
N ARG A 623 18.25 -15.54 -12.69
CA ARG A 623 19.07 -14.97 -11.60
C ARG A 623 18.66 -13.53 -11.30
N THR A 624 19.03 -13.02 -10.12
CA THR A 624 18.85 -11.61 -9.77
C THR A 624 19.73 -10.72 -10.65
N PHE A 625 19.18 -9.61 -11.11
CA PHE A 625 19.83 -8.69 -12.05
C PHE A 625 20.72 -7.71 -11.29
N GLY A 626 22.00 -7.60 -11.66
CA GLY A 626 22.94 -6.65 -11.05
C GLY A 626 23.80 -5.95 -12.09
N PHE A 627 23.97 -4.63 -11.95
CA PHE A 627 24.63 -3.79 -12.96
C PHE A 627 26.08 -4.24 -13.25
N LEU A 628 26.87 -4.52 -12.20
CA LEU A 628 28.26 -4.94 -12.37
C LEU A 628 28.41 -6.29 -13.08
N LYS A 629 27.43 -7.18 -12.96
CA LYS A 629 27.45 -8.52 -13.58
C LYS A 629 26.86 -8.50 -14.98
N GLU A 630 25.77 -7.77 -15.19
CA GLU A 630 24.99 -7.87 -16.43
C GLU A 630 25.32 -6.77 -17.45
N VAL A 631 25.77 -5.58 -17.00
CA VAL A 631 25.90 -4.37 -17.85
C VAL A 631 27.33 -3.86 -17.94
N GLN A 632 28.02 -3.70 -16.81
CA GLN A 632 29.39 -3.16 -16.77
C GLN A 632 30.37 -3.91 -17.70
N PRO A 633 30.30 -5.25 -17.88
CA PRO A 633 31.20 -5.94 -18.81
C PRO A 633 31.09 -5.43 -20.25
N VAL A 634 29.90 -5.00 -20.68
CA VAL A 634 29.67 -4.43 -22.01
C VAL A 634 30.42 -3.09 -22.16
N PHE A 635 30.33 -2.22 -21.15
CA PHE A 635 31.04 -0.93 -21.16
C PHE A 635 32.54 -1.11 -21.05
N THR A 636 33.00 -2.05 -20.22
CA THR A 636 34.41 -2.37 -20.09
C THR A 636 35.00 -2.80 -21.43
N ALA A 637 34.33 -3.70 -22.15
CA ALA A 637 34.80 -4.20 -23.44
C ALA A 637 34.75 -3.13 -24.56
N ASN A 638 33.70 -2.31 -24.61
CA ASN A 638 33.39 -1.52 -25.81
C ASN A 638 33.53 0.01 -25.62
N CYS A 639 33.57 0.53 -24.39
CA CYS A 639 33.44 1.96 -24.14
C CYS A 639 34.62 2.57 -23.35
N THR A 640 35.27 1.81 -22.46
CA THR A 640 36.29 2.35 -21.55
C THR A 640 37.56 2.87 -22.25
N SER A 641 37.87 2.41 -23.46
CA SER A 641 38.98 2.95 -24.26
C SER A 641 38.83 4.46 -24.54
N CYS A 642 37.58 4.95 -24.62
CA CYS A 642 37.26 6.36 -24.84
C CYS A 642 36.65 7.05 -23.61
N HIS A 643 36.09 6.31 -22.66
CA HIS A 643 35.35 6.84 -21.50
C HIS A 643 35.98 6.49 -20.14
N ASP A 644 37.31 6.48 -20.06
CA ASP A 644 38.06 6.24 -18.82
C ASP A 644 38.84 7.48 -18.33
N PHE A 645 39.23 7.50 -17.06
CA PHE A 645 40.04 8.56 -16.46
C PHE A 645 41.44 8.69 -17.10
N THR A 646 41.98 7.60 -17.65
CA THR A 646 43.40 7.53 -18.05
C THR A 646 43.68 7.77 -19.54
N THR A 647 42.67 7.70 -20.41
CA THR A 647 42.91 7.80 -21.86
C THR A 647 42.94 9.27 -22.30
N GLN A 648 43.75 9.64 -23.30
CA GLN A 648 43.83 11.04 -23.75
C GLN A 648 42.47 11.59 -24.24
N GLY A 649 41.65 10.73 -24.85
CA GLY A 649 40.26 11.03 -25.18
C GLY A 649 39.35 11.01 -23.95
N GLY A 650 39.50 10.01 -23.09
CA GLY A 650 38.68 9.84 -21.88
C GLY A 650 38.90 10.90 -20.82
N ALA A 651 40.11 11.40 -20.61
CA ALA A 651 40.39 12.54 -19.72
C ALA A 651 39.63 13.80 -20.14
N LYS A 652 39.35 13.96 -21.45
CA LYS A 652 38.54 15.05 -22.02
C LYS A 652 37.06 14.71 -22.18
N ALA A 653 36.71 13.42 -22.23
CA ALA A 653 35.34 12.97 -22.33
C ALA A 653 34.58 13.37 -21.07
N ASP A 654 33.42 13.99 -21.25
CA ASP A 654 32.59 14.41 -20.13
C ASP A 654 32.10 13.19 -19.33
N LEU A 655 31.64 12.13 -19.99
CA LEU A 655 31.10 10.92 -19.36
C LEU A 655 32.20 9.88 -19.03
N LYS A 656 32.26 9.40 -17.78
CA LYS A 656 33.12 8.25 -17.38
C LYS A 656 32.31 6.97 -17.23
N LEU A 657 32.83 5.86 -17.77
CA LEU A 657 32.18 4.54 -17.78
C LEU A 657 33.05 3.43 -17.16
N SER A 658 34.03 3.80 -16.34
CA SER A 658 34.93 2.84 -15.71
C SER A 658 34.20 1.94 -14.70
N ALA A 659 34.75 0.76 -14.49
CA ALA A 659 34.24 -0.22 -13.52
C ALA A 659 34.66 0.07 -12.08
N ASP A 660 35.31 1.21 -11.80
CA ASP A 660 35.83 1.48 -10.45
C ASP A 660 34.69 1.64 -9.45
N LYS A 661 34.81 0.96 -8.32
CA LYS A 661 33.88 1.00 -7.20
C LYS A 661 34.09 2.29 -6.41
N GLU A 662 32.97 2.91 -6.10
CA GLU A 662 32.87 4.08 -5.24
C GLU A 662 32.38 3.65 -3.84
N LEU A 663 32.05 4.63 -2.99
CA LEU A 663 31.43 4.42 -1.69
C LEU A 663 30.14 3.60 -1.77
N THR A 664 29.24 3.92 -2.70
CA THR A 664 27.91 3.27 -2.79
C THR A 664 27.73 2.42 -4.03
N PHE A 665 28.26 2.82 -5.19
CA PHE A 665 28.04 2.12 -6.46
C PHE A 665 29.37 1.97 -7.21
N ASN A 666 29.36 2.10 -8.54
CA ASN A 666 30.53 2.29 -9.37
C ASN A 666 30.38 3.56 -10.24
N VAL A 667 31.51 3.99 -10.82
CA VAL A 667 31.61 5.21 -11.63
C VAL A 667 30.60 5.25 -12.76
N ALA A 668 30.54 4.18 -13.58
CA ALA A 668 29.67 4.17 -14.75
C ALA A 668 28.19 4.35 -14.38
N TYR A 669 27.69 3.63 -13.37
CA TYR A 669 26.30 3.72 -12.94
C TYR A 669 25.96 5.13 -12.47
N ASN A 670 26.82 5.71 -11.62
CA ASN A 670 26.62 7.04 -11.05
C ASN A 670 26.65 8.14 -12.12
N GLU A 671 27.61 8.08 -13.03
CA GLU A 671 27.76 9.02 -14.15
C GLU A 671 26.56 8.96 -15.11
N LEU A 672 26.14 7.75 -15.52
CA LEU A 672 25.01 7.56 -16.43
C LEU A 672 23.70 8.12 -15.85
N TRP A 673 23.48 7.90 -14.56
CA TRP A 673 22.33 8.45 -13.85
C TRP A 673 22.40 9.97 -13.70
N ARG A 674 23.45 10.51 -13.06
CA ARG A 674 23.52 11.94 -12.69
C ARG A 674 23.51 12.85 -13.93
N LYS A 675 24.09 12.38 -15.04
CA LYS A 675 24.13 13.10 -16.33
C LYS A 675 22.90 12.85 -17.20
N LYS A 676 21.90 12.13 -16.67
CA LYS A 676 20.59 11.88 -17.30
C LYS A 676 20.70 11.21 -18.66
N TYR A 677 21.59 10.20 -18.77
CA TYR A 677 21.69 9.36 -19.96
C TYR A 677 20.65 8.22 -19.94
N VAL A 678 20.23 7.80 -18.75
CA VAL A 678 19.25 6.73 -18.53
C VAL A 678 17.82 7.30 -18.63
N GLY A 679 16.97 6.68 -19.44
CA GLY A 679 15.55 7.06 -19.62
C GLY A 679 14.60 6.40 -18.61
N ALA A 680 15.09 5.99 -17.45
CA ALA A 680 14.31 5.30 -16.41
C ALA A 680 13.32 6.27 -15.73
N ILE A 681 12.22 5.73 -15.22
CA ILE A 681 11.14 6.51 -14.61
C ILE A 681 11.38 6.79 -13.12
N GLY A 682 12.18 5.97 -12.46
CA GLY A 682 12.40 6.07 -11.02
C GLY A 682 11.22 5.61 -10.20
N ALA A 683 11.07 6.19 -9.00
CA ALA A 683 9.81 6.17 -8.27
C ALA A 683 8.69 6.75 -9.16
N GLY A 684 8.93 7.86 -9.86
CA GLY A 684 7.97 8.42 -10.81
C GLY A 684 6.60 8.73 -10.21
N PRO A 685 5.58 9.01 -11.04
CA PRO A 685 4.22 9.29 -10.56
C PRO A 685 3.44 8.00 -10.28
N ALA A 686 2.31 8.11 -9.55
CA ALA A 686 1.37 7.01 -9.32
C ALA A 686 0.79 6.45 -10.63
N GLU A 687 0.53 7.36 -11.58
CA GLU A 687 -0.19 7.05 -12.80
C GLU A 687 0.62 6.20 -13.76
N ILE A 688 -0.01 5.20 -14.38
CA ILE A 688 0.55 4.49 -15.53
C ILE A 688 0.88 5.50 -16.63
N GLN A 689 2.03 5.31 -17.26
CA GLN A 689 2.50 6.22 -18.31
C GLN A 689 2.11 5.69 -19.70
N GLN A 690 1.99 6.59 -20.67
CA GLN A 690 1.77 6.20 -22.07
C GLN A 690 2.94 5.38 -22.59
N ALA A 691 2.66 4.42 -23.47
CA ALA A 691 3.70 3.64 -24.14
C ALA A 691 4.78 4.52 -24.77
N TYR A 692 6.02 4.04 -24.79
CA TYR A 692 7.23 4.72 -25.26
C TYR A 692 7.68 5.96 -24.47
N SER A 693 6.98 6.36 -23.40
CA SER A 693 7.33 7.61 -22.68
C SER A 693 8.58 7.50 -21.80
N TRP A 694 9.06 6.29 -21.53
CA TRP A 694 10.23 6.02 -20.69
C TRP A 694 10.88 4.69 -21.10
N GLY A 695 11.99 4.35 -20.46
CA GLY A 695 12.81 3.18 -20.76
C GLY A 695 13.80 3.44 -21.90
N SER A 696 14.24 2.35 -22.55
CA SER A 696 15.28 2.37 -23.57
C SER A 696 14.93 3.21 -24.81
N HIS A 697 13.65 3.29 -25.21
CA HIS A 697 13.24 4.16 -26.32
C HIS A 697 13.42 5.65 -26.03
N ASN A 698 13.33 6.07 -24.77
CA ASN A 698 13.45 7.47 -24.36
C ASN A 698 14.83 7.80 -23.74
N SER A 699 15.81 6.89 -23.86
CA SER A 699 17.13 7.04 -23.24
C SER A 699 18.15 7.68 -24.19
N LYS A 700 18.85 8.71 -23.71
CA LYS A 700 19.95 9.33 -24.45
C LYS A 700 21.12 8.37 -24.68
N LEU A 701 21.35 7.42 -23.75
CA LEU A 701 22.37 6.39 -23.93
C LEU A 701 22.07 5.56 -25.18
N ILE A 702 20.83 5.09 -25.33
CA ILE A 702 20.43 4.28 -26.49
C ILE A 702 20.51 5.09 -27.78
N ALA A 703 20.11 6.37 -27.76
CA ALA A 703 20.27 7.26 -28.90
C ALA A 703 21.75 7.43 -29.28
N ALA A 704 22.64 7.64 -28.30
CA ALA A 704 24.08 7.80 -28.53
C ALA A 704 24.73 6.53 -29.12
N LEU A 705 24.30 5.34 -28.69
CA LEU A 705 24.78 4.06 -29.25
C LEU A 705 24.37 3.85 -30.72
N LYS A 706 23.36 4.58 -31.20
CA LYS A 706 22.90 4.54 -32.60
C LYS A 706 23.42 5.73 -33.43
N ASP A 707 24.17 6.64 -32.81
CA ASP A 707 24.71 7.84 -33.45
C ASP A 707 25.94 7.53 -34.31
N ASP A 708 26.14 8.29 -35.38
CA ASP A 708 27.32 8.24 -36.24
C ASP A 708 28.64 8.39 -35.47
N ALA A 709 28.64 9.10 -34.33
CA ALA A 709 29.79 9.23 -33.45
C ALA A 709 30.30 7.89 -32.88
N HIS A 710 29.43 6.87 -32.80
CA HIS A 710 29.75 5.52 -32.35
C HIS A 710 29.70 4.48 -33.47
N LYS A 711 29.71 4.90 -34.74
CA LYS A 711 29.59 4.00 -35.91
C LYS A 711 30.65 2.89 -35.98
N ASP A 712 31.82 3.13 -35.37
CA ASP A 712 32.94 2.18 -35.34
C ASP A 712 32.85 1.20 -34.15
N ILE A 713 31.87 1.38 -33.25
CA ILE A 713 31.56 0.45 -32.16
C ILE A 713 30.44 -0.48 -32.62
N HIS A 714 30.69 -1.78 -32.59
CA HIS A 714 29.74 -2.80 -32.99
C HIS A 714 29.41 -3.71 -31.82
N LEU A 715 28.29 -3.43 -31.15
CA LEU A 715 27.76 -4.31 -30.10
C LEU A 715 27.09 -5.53 -30.73
N THR A 716 27.32 -6.70 -30.15
CA THR A 716 26.49 -7.87 -30.41
C THR A 716 25.05 -7.62 -29.95
N THR A 717 24.11 -8.42 -30.44
CA THR A 717 22.70 -8.36 -30.01
C THR A 717 22.56 -8.51 -28.49
N GLU A 718 23.30 -9.42 -27.87
CA GLU A 718 23.28 -9.61 -26.42
C GLU A 718 23.82 -8.40 -25.67
N GLU A 719 24.93 -7.82 -26.11
CA GLU A 719 25.52 -6.63 -25.49
C GLU A 719 24.56 -5.43 -25.54
N PHE A 720 23.90 -5.20 -26.67
CA PHE A 720 22.88 -4.15 -26.78
C PHE A 720 21.67 -4.43 -25.88
N GLU A 721 21.15 -5.66 -25.90
CA GLU A 721 20.01 -6.06 -25.08
C GLU A 721 20.29 -5.93 -23.58
N ARG A 722 21.52 -6.17 -23.13
CA ARG A 722 21.93 -5.97 -21.73
C ARG A 722 21.78 -4.52 -21.29
N ILE A 723 22.21 -3.58 -22.11
CA ILE A 723 22.09 -2.14 -21.83
C ILE A 723 20.61 -1.72 -21.89
N ALA A 724 19.89 -2.06 -22.96
CA ALA A 724 18.49 -1.70 -23.13
C ALA A 724 17.60 -2.27 -22.01
N THR A 725 17.79 -3.55 -21.68
CA THR A 725 17.03 -4.24 -20.61
C THR A 725 17.31 -3.63 -19.25
N TRP A 726 18.55 -3.27 -18.93
CA TRP A 726 18.85 -2.61 -17.66
C TRP A 726 18.07 -1.29 -17.49
N ILE A 727 18.00 -0.47 -18.54
CA ILE A 727 17.22 0.77 -18.54
C ILE A 727 15.72 0.46 -18.39
N ASP A 728 15.22 -0.52 -19.14
CA ASP A 728 13.82 -0.95 -19.11
C ASP A 728 13.40 -1.53 -17.76
N LEU A 729 14.32 -2.16 -17.03
CA LEU A 729 14.10 -2.66 -15.66
C LEU A 729 14.14 -1.55 -14.60
N ASN A 730 14.12 -0.28 -15.00
CA ASN A 730 14.22 0.90 -14.13
C ASN A 730 15.61 1.10 -13.49
N GLY A 731 16.64 0.51 -14.09
CA GLY A 731 18.05 0.76 -13.74
C GLY A 731 18.52 0.18 -12.40
N PRO A 732 18.25 -1.09 -12.04
CA PRO A 732 18.75 -1.69 -10.81
C PRO A 732 20.28 -1.73 -10.79
N TYR A 733 20.90 -1.55 -9.61
CA TYR A 733 22.34 -1.73 -9.41
C TYR A 733 22.66 -3.01 -8.64
N TYR A 734 22.20 -3.08 -7.38
CA TYR A 734 22.44 -4.23 -6.51
C TYR A 734 21.45 -5.36 -6.83
N SER A 735 21.96 -6.59 -6.92
CA SER A 735 21.13 -7.77 -7.12
C SER A 735 20.49 -8.28 -5.82
N GLU A 736 21.04 -7.91 -4.66
CA GLU A 736 20.64 -8.42 -3.34
C GLU A 736 20.55 -7.30 -2.29
N TYR A 737 19.65 -7.49 -1.32
CA TYR A 737 19.41 -6.56 -0.20
C TYR A 737 20.37 -6.75 0.98
N THR A 738 21.15 -7.83 0.98
CA THR A 738 22.16 -8.09 2.01
C THR A 738 23.21 -7.00 1.99
N SER A 739 23.91 -6.83 3.10
CA SER A 739 25.04 -5.91 3.20
C SER A 739 26.22 -6.53 3.94
N ALA A 740 27.41 -6.43 3.35
CA ALA A 740 28.68 -6.67 4.04
C ALA A 740 29.08 -5.54 5.01
N TYR A 741 28.47 -4.35 4.88
CA TYR A 741 28.80 -3.13 5.63
C TYR A 741 27.54 -2.41 6.16
N PRO A 742 26.73 -3.08 7.00
CA PRO A 742 25.37 -2.61 7.35
C PRO A 742 25.35 -1.29 8.14
N ASP A 743 26.44 -0.95 8.83
CA ASP A 743 26.56 0.24 9.68
C ASP A 743 27.19 1.43 8.97
N ASN A 744 27.78 1.22 7.79
CA ASN A 744 28.51 2.26 7.07
C ASN A 744 27.56 3.10 6.21
N LEU A 745 28.09 4.18 5.63
CA LEU A 745 27.36 5.03 4.69
C LEU A 745 26.64 4.19 3.63
N ALA A 746 25.35 4.51 3.41
CA ALA A 746 24.43 3.82 2.51
C ALA A 746 24.17 2.34 2.82
N GLY A 747 24.70 1.81 3.93
CA GLY A 747 24.77 0.37 4.18
C GLY A 747 25.64 -0.35 3.15
N ARG A 748 26.62 0.33 2.52
CA ARG A 748 27.41 -0.20 1.39
C ARG A 748 28.90 0.21 1.44
N SER A 749 29.23 1.34 2.06
CA SER A 749 30.59 1.87 2.02
C SER A 749 31.61 0.96 2.72
N PRO A 750 32.78 0.68 2.11
CA PRO A 750 33.87 -0.04 2.77
C PRO A 750 34.62 0.84 3.79
N LEU A 751 34.34 2.14 3.81
CA LEU A 751 34.84 3.08 4.82
C LEU A 751 33.74 3.37 5.85
N ASN A 752 34.11 3.39 7.13
CA ASN A 752 33.23 3.80 8.22
C ASN A 752 33.17 5.34 8.36
N ASN A 753 32.25 5.84 9.19
CA ASN A 753 32.06 7.28 9.35
C ASN A 753 33.31 8.00 9.88
N VAL A 754 34.10 7.40 10.76
CA VAL A 754 35.33 8.01 11.28
C VAL A 754 36.36 8.22 10.16
N GLN A 755 36.51 7.24 9.27
CA GLN A 755 37.38 7.35 8.10
C GLN A 755 36.87 8.40 7.11
N LEU A 756 35.55 8.44 6.87
CA LEU A 756 34.94 9.42 5.98
C LEU A 756 35.06 10.85 6.51
N ASP A 757 34.87 11.08 7.81
CA ASP A 757 35.03 12.38 8.45
C ASP A 757 36.48 12.85 8.35
N LYS A 758 37.43 11.94 8.60
CA LYS A 758 38.86 12.24 8.45
C LYS A 758 39.24 12.57 7.02
N LEU A 759 38.77 11.76 6.05
CA LEU A 759 39.01 12.02 4.63
C LEU A 759 38.38 13.35 4.21
N GLY A 760 37.18 13.65 4.71
CA GLY A 760 36.46 14.89 4.43
C GLY A 760 37.20 16.12 4.96
N ALA A 761 37.78 16.03 6.16
CA ALA A 761 38.60 17.10 6.74
C ALA A 761 39.86 17.41 5.91
N ILE A 762 40.48 16.39 5.30
CA ILE A 762 41.69 16.57 4.48
C ILE A 762 41.35 17.09 3.08
N THR A 763 40.31 16.54 2.46
CA THR A 763 39.92 16.80 1.06
C THR A 763 38.93 17.96 0.93
N SER A 764 38.41 18.48 2.04
CA SER A 764 37.27 19.43 2.08
C SER A 764 36.00 18.91 1.38
N CYS A 765 35.84 17.59 1.25
CA CYS A 765 34.67 16.95 0.66
C CYS A 765 33.68 16.51 1.74
N ASP A 766 32.39 16.78 1.52
CA ASP A 766 31.31 16.31 2.39
C ASP A 766 30.71 15.01 1.83
N PHE A 767 31.34 13.88 2.16
CA PHE A 767 30.95 12.58 1.62
C PHE A 767 29.55 12.14 2.02
N GLN A 768 29.09 12.52 3.22
CA GLN A 768 27.74 12.20 3.70
C GLN A 768 26.70 12.96 2.89
N LYS A 769 26.89 14.27 2.71
CA LYS A 769 26.00 15.10 1.88
C LYS A 769 25.98 14.61 0.44
N TYR A 770 27.13 14.32 -0.16
CA TYR A 770 27.21 13.96 -1.59
C TYR A 770 26.78 12.52 -1.89
N ALA A 771 26.40 11.73 -0.89
CA ALA A 771 25.91 10.38 -1.08
C ALA A 771 24.43 10.29 -1.50
N TYR A 772 23.67 11.40 -1.44
CA TYR A 772 22.22 11.41 -1.65
C TYR A 772 21.80 11.91 -3.03
N CYS A 773 20.60 11.50 -3.47
CA CYS A 773 20.09 11.73 -4.82
C CYS A 773 20.03 13.22 -5.21
N GLU A 774 19.67 14.11 -4.29
CA GLU A 774 19.51 15.54 -4.58
C GLU A 774 20.83 16.33 -4.59
N THR A 775 21.86 15.79 -3.94
CA THR A 775 23.12 16.49 -3.66
C THR A 775 24.33 15.82 -4.28
N ASN A 776 24.18 14.66 -4.93
CA ASN A 776 25.29 13.94 -5.53
C ASN A 776 26.01 14.77 -6.62
N ILE A 777 27.33 14.85 -6.51
CA ILE A 777 28.19 15.59 -7.46
C ILE A 777 29.04 14.69 -8.36
N GLY A 778 28.75 13.38 -8.35
CA GLY A 778 29.49 12.34 -9.08
C GLY A 778 30.55 11.63 -8.23
N PRO A 779 31.43 10.85 -8.89
CA PRO A 779 32.46 10.08 -8.22
C PRO A 779 33.47 10.97 -7.49
N LEU A 780 33.72 10.67 -6.21
CA LEU A 780 34.72 11.37 -5.38
C LEU A 780 35.87 10.46 -4.97
N VAL A 781 35.57 9.19 -4.69
CA VAL A 781 36.54 8.16 -4.30
C VAL A 781 36.38 6.99 -5.24
N ILE A 782 37.49 6.44 -5.73
CA ILE A 782 37.51 5.21 -6.50
C ILE A 782 38.52 4.23 -5.91
N PHE A 783 38.06 3.03 -5.56
CA PHE A 783 38.85 2.07 -4.80
C PHE A 783 39.76 1.19 -5.65
N ASP A 784 39.36 0.87 -6.89
CA ASP A 784 40.18 0.00 -7.75
C ASP A 784 41.50 0.69 -8.16
N ARG A 785 41.46 2.02 -8.35
CA ARG A 785 42.60 2.90 -8.70
C ARG A 785 42.67 4.14 -7.78
N PRO A 786 43.06 3.99 -6.50
CA PRO A 786 42.99 5.04 -5.47
C PRO A 786 43.59 6.39 -5.86
N GLU A 787 44.70 6.39 -6.59
CA GLU A 787 45.46 7.58 -6.99
C GLU A 787 44.69 8.47 -7.97
N LEU A 788 43.69 7.91 -8.67
CA LEU A 788 42.84 8.62 -9.61
C LEU A 788 41.59 9.23 -8.94
N SER A 789 41.45 9.08 -7.62
CA SER A 789 40.28 9.59 -6.88
C SER A 789 40.12 11.10 -7.03
N PRO A 790 38.97 11.60 -7.54
CA PRO A 790 38.76 13.03 -7.75
C PRO A 790 38.91 13.88 -6.48
N CYS A 791 38.62 13.36 -5.29
CA CYS A 791 38.79 14.09 -4.04
C CYS A 791 40.26 14.42 -3.69
N LEU A 792 41.23 13.78 -4.35
CA LEU A 792 42.66 14.05 -4.16
C LEU A 792 43.15 15.25 -5.01
N ALA A 793 42.32 15.74 -5.94
CA ALA A 793 42.71 16.82 -6.84
C ALA A 793 43.09 18.08 -6.05
N GLY A 794 44.28 18.62 -6.33
CA GLY A 794 44.80 19.82 -5.67
C GLY A 794 45.50 19.59 -4.33
N LEU A 795 45.51 18.35 -3.80
CA LEU A 795 46.31 18.00 -2.62
C LEU A 795 47.78 17.73 -2.98
N ALA A 796 48.68 17.97 -2.02
CA ALA A 796 50.11 17.68 -2.14
C ALA A 796 50.72 17.24 -0.80
N GLY A 797 51.92 16.66 -0.85
CA GLY A 797 52.71 16.32 0.34
C GLY A 797 51.98 15.38 1.30
N ASN A 798 52.06 15.66 2.61
CA ASN A 798 51.51 14.81 3.66
C ASN A 798 49.99 14.64 3.57
N SER A 799 49.24 15.70 3.26
CA SER A 799 47.78 15.65 3.12
C SER A 799 47.34 14.73 2.00
N TYR A 800 48.06 14.74 0.86
CA TYR A 800 47.80 13.80 -0.23
C TYR A 800 48.04 12.35 0.20
N GLN A 801 49.19 12.08 0.84
CA GLN A 801 49.54 10.72 1.29
C GLN A 801 48.57 10.19 2.36
N GLU A 802 48.12 11.05 3.27
CA GLU A 802 47.16 10.68 4.31
C GLU A 802 45.78 10.37 3.72
N ALA A 803 45.26 11.21 2.82
CA ALA A 803 44.00 10.97 2.14
C ALA A 803 44.05 9.69 1.27
N LEU A 804 45.13 9.52 0.50
CA LEU A 804 45.34 8.33 -0.33
C LEU A 804 45.44 7.06 0.52
N GLY A 805 46.08 7.13 1.70
CA GLY A 805 46.15 6.03 2.66
C GLY A 805 44.78 5.55 3.13
N ILE A 806 43.84 6.46 3.41
CA ILE A 806 42.45 6.10 3.78
C ILE A 806 41.74 5.40 2.61
N ILE A 807 41.95 5.87 1.37
CA ILE A 807 41.33 5.26 0.19
C ILE A 807 41.90 3.85 -0.07
N HIS A 808 43.21 3.65 0.11
CA HIS A 808 43.82 2.32 0.07
C HIS A 808 43.27 1.39 1.16
N GLU A 809 42.96 1.90 2.34
CA GLU A 809 42.31 1.12 3.39
C GLU A 809 40.91 0.65 2.95
N GLY A 810 40.13 1.53 2.30
CA GLY A 810 38.85 1.14 1.69
C GLY A 810 38.99 0.07 0.61
N LYS A 811 40.02 0.16 -0.25
CA LYS A 811 40.36 -0.89 -1.23
C LYS A 811 40.66 -2.21 -0.53
N LYS A 812 41.50 -2.20 0.50
CA LYS A 812 41.85 -3.38 1.30
C LYS A 812 40.61 -3.97 1.99
N ASN A 813 39.69 -3.12 2.45
CA ASN A 813 38.44 -3.58 3.05
C ASN A 813 37.57 -4.31 2.02
N LEU A 814 37.49 -3.85 0.77
CA LEU A 814 36.79 -4.56 -0.31
C LEU A 814 37.48 -5.88 -0.71
N GLU A 815 38.80 -5.94 -0.62
CA GLU A 815 39.56 -7.18 -0.88
C GLU A 815 39.35 -8.23 0.23
N THR A 816 39.27 -7.79 1.49
CA THR A 816 39.13 -8.68 2.66
C THR A 816 37.68 -9.01 3.01
N ASN A 817 36.74 -8.11 2.74
CA ASN A 817 35.31 -8.25 2.97
C ASN A 817 34.53 -7.71 1.74
N PRO A 818 34.44 -8.49 0.65
CA PRO A 818 33.83 -8.00 -0.59
C PRO A 818 32.40 -7.52 -0.40
N ARG A 819 32.08 -6.37 -1.00
CA ARG A 819 30.73 -5.79 -1.04
C ARG A 819 29.80 -6.66 -1.90
N ASP A 820 28.49 -6.59 -1.69
CA ASP A 820 27.48 -7.46 -2.30
C ASP A 820 27.37 -7.39 -3.83
N ASP A 821 27.99 -6.39 -4.47
CA ASP A 821 28.14 -6.28 -5.92
C ASP A 821 29.41 -6.98 -6.46
N MET A 822 30.23 -7.56 -5.57
CA MET A 822 31.46 -8.31 -5.87
C MET A 822 31.25 -9.83 -5.71
N GLU A 823 32.13 -10.61 -6.33
CA GLU A 823 32.14 -12.06 -6.12
C GLU A 823 32.57 -12.42 -4.70
N SER A 824 32.04 -13.53 -4.18
CA SER A 824 32.37 -14.06 -2.84
C SER A 824 32.03 -13.13 -1.66
N SER A 825 31.14 -12.15 -1.86
CA SER A 825 30.64 -11.31 -0.76
C SER A 825 29.97 -12.16 0.32
N ILE A 826 30.24 -11.82 1.58
CA ILE A 826 29.62 -12.47 2.74
C ILE A 826 28.73 -11.43 3.43
N PRO A 827 27.40 -11.64 3.50
CA PRO A 827 26.50 -10.76 4.23
C PRO A 827 26.90 -10.61 5.71
N SER A 828 26.47 -9.52 6.34
CA SER A 828 26.61 -9.36 7.79
C SER A 828 25.98 -10.52 8.57
N LYS A 829 26.43 -10.74 9.81
CA LYS A 829 25.88 -11.80 10.67
C LYS A 829 24.37 -11.66 10.90
N ASP A 830 23.88 -10.43 11.00
CA ASP A 830 22.47 -10.14 11.18
C ASP A 830 21.66 -10.51 9.93
N ASP A 831 22.17 -10.18 8.74
CA ASP A 831 21.53 -10.55 7.48
C ASP A 831 21.54 -12.07 7.27
N GLN A 832 22.63 -12.76 7.63
CA GLN A 832 22.69 -14.22 7.62
C GLN A 832 21.64 -14.83 8.56
N ALA A 833 21.45 -14.26 9.76
CA ALA A 833 20.45 -14.73 10.71
C ALA A 833 19.02 -14.51 10.18
N ARG A 834 18.76 -13.40 9.50
CA ARG A 834 17.45 -13.11 8.86
C ARG A 834 17.16 -14.06 7.72
N GLU A 835 18.13 -14.32 6.85
CA GLU A 835 17.95 -15.27 5.76
C GLU A 835 17.73 -16.68 6.31
N ALA A 836 18.49 -17.10 7.34
CA ALA A 836 18.26 -18.38 8.01
C ALA A 836 16.86 -18.48 8.63
N TRP A 837 16.36 -17.40 9.24
CA TRP A 837 14.99 -17.33 9.75
C TRP A 837 13.95 -17.44 8.63
N TYR A 838 14.15 -16.74 7.52
CA TYR A 838 13.29 -16.85 6.34
C TYR A 838 13.23 -18.29 5.80
N GLN A 839 14.39 -18.96 5.64
CA GLN A 839 14.43 -20.35 5.18
C GLN A 839 13.72 -21.30 6.15
N HIS A 840 13.93 -21.14 7.45
CA HIS A 840 13.24 -21.93 8.46
C HIS A 840 11.70 -21.77 8.39
N ARG A 841 11.21 -20.54 8.22
CA ARG A 841 9.77 -20.29 8.05
C ARG A 841 9.22 -20.90 6.76
N LYS A 842 10.01 -20.84 5.68
CA LYS A 842 9.66 -21.47 4.41
C LYS A 842 9.56 -23.00 4.53
N GLU A 843 10.42 -23.64 5.30
CA GLU A 843 10.32 -25.08 5.59
C GLU A 843 9.01 -25.43 6.32
N ILE A 844 8.60 -24.62 7.28
CA ILE A 844 7.32 -24.79 8.00
C ILE A 844 6.13 -24.65 7.03
N GLU A 845 6.13 -23.63 6.18
CA GLU A 845 5.10 -23.45 5.14
C GLU A 845 5.01 -24.69 4.23
N GLN A 846 6.15 -25.26 3.82
CA GLN A 846 6.18 -26.48 3.02
C GLN A 846 5.62 -27.69 3.77
N GLN A 847 5.85 -27.79 5.09
CA GLN A 847 5.26 -28.86 5.92
C GLN A 847 3.74 -28.73 6.00
N ASN A 848 3.21 -27.53 6.19
CA ASN A 848 1.77 -27.28 6.20
C ASN A 848 1.12 -27.64 4.86
N ARG A 849 1.75 -27.26 3.74
CA ARG A 849 1.30 -27.66 2.39
C ARG A 849 1.32 -29.17 2.19
N LYS A 850 2.36 -29.85 2.69
CA LYS A 850 2.44 -31.31 2.65
C LYS A 850 1.26 -31.95 3.38
N ALA A 851 0.82 -31.36 4.49
CA ALA A 851 -0.31 -31.83 5.25
C ALA A 851 -1.61 -31.72 4.44
N LEU A 852 -1.86 -30.56 3.81
CA LEU A 852 -2.97 -30.34 2.89
C LEU A 852 -3.02 -31.36 1.75
N ILE A 853 -1.87 -31.61 1.09
CA ILE A 853 -1.76 -32.58 -0.01
C ILE A 853 -2.18 -33.98 0.44
N ASN A 854 -1.74 -34.38 1.63
CA ASN A 854 -2.01 -35.71 2.17
C ASN A 854 -3.35 -35.80 2.90
N SER A 855 -4.15 -34.72 2.94
CA SER A 855 -5.36 -34.62 3.75
C SER A 855 -5.14 -34.98 5.23
N THR A 856 -3.98 -34.61 5.76
CA THR A 856 -3.62 -34.70 7.18
C THR A 856 -3.64 -33.31 7.80
N LYS A 857 -3.81 -33.21 9.12
CA LYS A 857 -3.81 -31.92 9.82
C LYS A 857 -2.44 -31.62 10.44
N GLN A 858 -1.87 -30.46 10.14
CA GLN A 858 -0.69 -29.91 10.79
C GLN A 858 -1.09 -28.72 11.66
N LEU A 859 -0.98 -28.86 12.99
CA LEU A 859 -1.26 -27.77 13.92
C LEU A 859 -0.07 -26.81 14.01
N ASP A 860 -0.36 -25.55 14.27
CA ASP A 860 0.62 -24.49 14.53
C ASP A 860 1.21 -24.58 15.94
N LYS A 861 1.78 -25.73 16.35
CA LYS A 861 2.31 -25.97 17.70
C LYS A 861 3.81 -26.27 17.72
#